data_AF-A0AAD7BKR1-F1
#
_entry.id   AF-A0AAD7BKR1-F1
#
_cell.length_a   1.000
_cell.length_b   1.000
_cell.length_c   1.000
_cell.angle_alpha   90.00
_cell.angle_beta   90.00
_cell.angle_gamma   90.00
#
_symmetry.space_group_name_H-M   'P 1'
#
loop_
_entity.id
_entity.type
_entity.pdbx_description
1 polymer ?
#
loop_
_entity_poly.entity_id
_entity_poly.type
_entity_poly.pdbx_seq_one_letter_code
_entity_poly.pdbx_strand_id
1 'polypeptide(L)'
;MLYNIHFIATSNLSPPLEMIEAVTAMLQKAREFGIEVWDCVYEEWILIIPWFLAFQGDNPMSSEFASHIGMKGKYFCRVCKAKSDKNNRAPGHAGEIDRLQEFMTAGIPRTTDETITDLTAQLKRAIDGAPSAVDDMATESGSKDKYFQHFLDKLQAAASKLRDEQKERGAGPSESGVSKAQEVKEMLHRLRADMPDNIFNPVLSILDFDANSDTPVEILHVVLLGVVKYWWRDAVSRQTSKGKEELKARLSSVDVAGLNTPPIRGNTYVQYAGSLVGRDFRVILQVALVVLHGLIPQAHYDGWIALCNLAPLMFQPAIEHMPTYITKLQQAVSDFLAATALWNTQWFNKPKFHLFVHLAQHIRRFGPLILYATESFESFNLVIRLRSIHSSKHAPSVDIARAFSHLHAIRHLVSGGYVFSDENGNKIAPRQAGREVLALLEDQRFLKFMSMEGLSDGSNSGFCMPVVGTGPCRWGDTMTGKLGIPNLLRQGEKVQRCRSVVLSNGDKAQISKYVIYRKDDNRCVGRVEEILVEPDTDAVLGLLIVACRIGPDILPYRLPSCAVQLDQYRMIAFNELICAVNVNHNCAAHRCKTALTRQVVQERQHTDHLENEVNHTVEPNDCFLNLAQLRSATDVQRFRSGIPFPGLPLIEAIEQAILNKDRLERETKDAEEAKESERQERGRAKASKKTGTQAGTKKTGGGGGKKRKRVEVEVDRDFAEGGEDLVYHPRPSRSRTVAPEI
;
A
#
# COMPACT_ATOMS: atom_id res chain seq x y z
N MET A 1 -3.22 16.39 6.46
CA MET A 1 -3.64 15.07 7.00
C MET A 1 -2.96 14.73 8.33
N LEU A 2 -1.64 14.90 8.52
CA LEU A 2 -0.97 14.52 9.79
C LEU A 2 -1.50 15.25 11.04
N TYR A 3 -2.04 16.46 10.89
CA TYR A 3 -2.63 17.23 11.99
C TYR A 3 -3.73 16.47 12.75
N ASN A 4 -4.56 15.70 12.02
CA ASN A 4 -5.70 14.94 12.57
C ASN A 4 -5.29 13.54 13.08
N ILE A 5 -3.98 13.24 13.14
CA ILE A 5 -3.48 11.99 13.71
C ILE A 5 -3.07 12.27 15.16
N HIS A 6 -3.75 11.60 16.09
CA HIS A 6 -3.50 11.74 17.52
C HIS A 6 -2.75 10.52 18.06
N PHE A 7 -1.64 10.78 18.75
CA PHE A 7 -0.97 9.77 19.55
C PHE A 7 -1.80 9.43 20.79
N ILE A 8 -2.01 8.14 21.06
CA ILE A 8 -2.72 7.64 22.24
C ILE A 8 -1.72 7.03 23.22
N ALA A 9 -1.04 5.96 22.82
CA ALA A 9 -0.11 5.23 23.67
C ALA A 9 0.99 4.52 22.86
N THR A 10 2.08 4.17 23.55
CA THR A 10 3.12 3.27 23.05
C THR A 10 3.76 2.56 24.23
N SER A 11 4.20 1.32 24.04
CA SER A 11 4.92 0.55 25.05
C SER A 11 5.90 -0.38 24.36
N ASN A 12 7.05 -0.61 25.00
CA ASN A 12 8.01 -1.65 24.66
C ASN A 12 7.85 -2.90 25.53
N LEU A 13 6.88 -2.89 26.46
CA LEU A 13 6.63 -3.97 27.42
C LEU A 13 5.23 -4.57 27.26
N SER A 14 4.25 -3.76 26.87
CA SER A 14 2.85 -4.15 26.75
C SER A 14 2.45 -4.36 25.29
N PRO A 15 1.82 -5.48 24.93
CA PRO A 15 1.29 -5.71 23.59
C PRO A 15 0.09 -4.78 23.28
N PRO A 16 -0.30 -4.64 22.00
CA PRO A 16 -1.36 -3.74 21.57
C PRO A 16 -2.72 -3.97 22.26
N LEU A 17 -3.13 -5.24 22.43
CA LEU A 17 -4.42 -5.57 23.05
C LEU A 17 -4.46 -5.26 24.56
N GLU A 18 -3.31 -5.28 25.25
CA GLU A 18 -3.23 -4.82 26.64
C GLU A 18 -3.36 -3.29 26.71
N MET A 19 -2.65 -2.58 25.83
CA MET A 19 -2.75 -1.10 25.79
C MET A 19 -4.16 -0.61 25.42
N ILE A 20 -4.89 -1.34 24.55
CA ILE A 20 -6.22 -0.92 24.12
C ILE A 20 -7.30 -1.19 25.17
N GLU A 21 -7.06 -2.04 26.18
CA GLU A 21 -8.02 -2.30 27.25
C GLU A 21 -8.51 -1.00 27.93
N ALA A 22 -7.56 -0.12 28.27
CA ALA A 22 -7.87 1.18 28.85
C ALA A 22 -8.66 2.08 27.87
N VAL A 23 -8.33 2.03 26.58
CA VAL A 23 -9.02 2.81 25.54
C VAL A 23 -10.46 2.31 25.36
N THR A 24 -10.66 1.00 25.35
CA THR A 24 -11.99 0.37 25.30
C THR A 24 -12.84 0.80 26.50
N ALA A 25 -12.28 0.73 27.72
CA ALA A 25 -13.00 1.16 28.93
C ALA A 25 -13.36 2.66 28.89
N MET A 26 -12.44 3.52 28.44
CA MET A 26 -12.72 4.95 28.24
C MET A 26 -13.85 5.19 27.25
N LEU A 27 -13.90 4.43 26.16
CA LEU A 27 -14.91 4.58 25.13
C LEU A 27 -16.27 4.03 25.56
N GLN A 28 -16.31 2.91 26.28
CA GLN A 28 -17.54 2.40 26.90
C GLN A 28 -18.12 3.45 27.84
N LYS A 29 -17.29 4.04 28.71
CA LYS A 29 -17.71 5.14 29.60
C LYS A 29 -18.19 6.37 28.82
N ALA A 30 -17.46 6.77 27.78
CA ALA A 30 -17.87 7.90 26.94
C ALA A 30 -19.16 7.62 26.17
N ARG A 31 -19.46 6.36 25.82
CA ARG A 31 -20.72 5.97 25.20
C ARG A 31 -21.89 5.93 26.16
N GLU A 32 -21.64 5.54 27.40
CA GLU A 32 -22.66 5.45 28.45
C GLU A 32 -23.04 6.84 28.99
N PHE A 33 -22.05 7.70 29.25
CA PHE A 33 -22.27 8.99 29.91
C PHE A 33 -22.12 10.21 28.99
N GLY A 34 -21.55 10.03 27.78
CA GLY A 34 -21.13 11.12 26.92
C GLY A 34 -19.92 11.89 27.45
N ILE A 35 -19.41 12.81 26.63
CA ILE A 35 -18.33 13.74 26.97
C ILE A 35 -18.88 15.16 26.80
N GLU A 36 -19.00 15.89 27.91
CA GLU A 36 -19.41 17.30 27.90
C GLU A 36 -18.27 18.15 27.33
N VAL A 37 -18.53 18.88 26.23
CA VAL A 37 -17.57 19.79 25.61
C VAL A 37 -18.24 21.11 25.20
N TRP A 38 -17.44 22.15 25.06
CA TRP A 38 -17.90 23.43 24.51
C TRP A 38 -17.88 23.40 22.97
N ASP A 39 -19.04 23.64 22.35
CA ASP A 39 -19.13 23.83 20.90
C ASP A 39 -18.91 25.31 20.56
N CYS A 40 -17.90 25.59 19.74
CA CYS A 40 -17.53 26.95 19.38
C CYS A 40 -18.40 27.57 18.27
N VAL A 41 -19.20 26.78 17.56
CA VAL A 41 -20.10 27.25 16.51
C VAL A 41 -21.44 27.66 17.11
N TYR A 42 -21.96 26.85 18.02
CA TYR A 42 -23.22 27.12 18.73
C TYR A 42 -23.03 27.92 20.02
N GLU A 43 -21.79 28.06 20.49
CA GLU A 43 -21.47 28.72 21.76
C GLU A 43 -22.25 28.14 22.95
N GLU A 44 -22.34 26.81 23.01
CA GLU A 44 -23.04 26.09 24.07
C GLU A 44 -22.31 24.81 24.48
N TRP A 45 -22.71 24.26 25.64
CA TRP A 45 -22.24 22.96 26.09
C TRP A 45 -23.01 21.85 25.37
N ILE A 46 -22.29 20.99 24.68
CA ILE A 46 -22.84 19.82 24.00
C ILE A 46 -22.32 18.53 24.62
N LEU A 47 -23.02 17.44 24.36
CA LEU A 47 -22.59 16.10 24.73
C LEU A 47 -22.12 15.35 23.48
N ILE A 48 -20.85 14.96 23.46
CA ILE A 48 -20.29 14.11 22.40
C ILE A 48 -20.36 12.65 22.84
N ILE A 49 -20.89 11.80 21.97
CA ILE A 49 -20.91 10.35 22.13
C ILE A 49 -20.02 9.78 21.02
N PRO A 50 -18.89 9.12 21.32
CA PRO A 50 -18.00 8.58 20.29
C PRO A 50 -18.41 7.17 19.84
N TRP A 51 -18.20 6.85 18.56
CA TRP A 51 -18.33 5.49 18.00
C TRP A 51 -17.02 5.03 17.38
N PHE A 52 -16.73 3.73 17.47
CA PHE A 52 -15.66 3.12 16.68
C PHE A 52 -16.14 2.93 15.25
N LEU A 53 -15.55 3.68 14.32
CA LEU A 53 -15.87 3.51 12.90
C LEU A 53 -15.21 2.25 12.33
N ALA A 54 -13.89 2.11 12.48
CA ALA A 54 -13.11 0.99 11.95
C ALA A 54 -11.76 0.90 12.66
N PHE A 55 -11.17 -0.30 12.68
CA PHE A 55 -9.78 -0.50 13.05
C PHE A 55 -8.90 -0.53 11.79
N GLN A 56 -7.92 0.37 11.71
CA GLN A 56 -6.98 0.45 10.60
C GLN A 56 -5.64 -0.12 11.03
N GLY A 57 -5.19 -1.17 10.35
CA GLY A 57 -3.89 -1.77 10.60
C GLY A 57 -3.47 -2.70 9.46
N ASP A 58 -2.24 -3.17 9.53
CA ASP A 58 -1.76 -4.20 8.62
C ASP A 58 -2.50 -5.54 8.84
N ASN A 59 -2.19 -6.55 8.02
CA ASN A 59 -2.92 -7.82 8.10
C ASN A 59 -2.68 -8.60 9.41
N PRO A 60 -1.44 -8.67 9.95
CA PRO A 60 -1.19 -9.25 11.27
C PRO A 60 -1.98 -8.54 12.38
N MET A 61 -1.92 -7.21 12.46
CA MET A 61 -2.62 -6.46 13.50
C MET A 61 -4.13 -6.60 13.36
N SER A 62 -4.66 -6.49 12.13
CA SER A 62 -6.10 -6.71 11.87
C SER A 62 -6.56 -8.12 12.25
N SER A 63 -5.71 -9.14 12.08
CA SER A 63 -6.03 -10.51 12.52
C SER A 63 -6.05 -10.63 14.04
N GLU A 64 -5.10 -9.99 14.72
CA GLU A 64 -5.03 -9.98 16.18
C GLU A 64 -6.24 -9.28 16.80
N PHE A 65 -6.66 -8.13 16.24
CA PHE A 65 -7.88 -7.43 16.67
C PHE A 65 -9.16 -8.22 16.43
N ALA A 66 -9.20 -9.07 15.40
CA ALA A 66 -10.32 -9.95 15.10
C ALA A 66 -10.30 -11.27 15.88
N SER A 67 -9.31 -11.49 16.77
CA SER A 67 -9.07 -12.79 17.41
C SER A 67 -9.04 -13.94 16.39
N HIS A 68 -8.41 -13.68 15.23
CA HIS A 68 -8.29 -14.59 14.10
C HIS A 68 -6.95 -15.33 14.14
N ILE A 69 -6.96 -16.62 13.78
CA ILE A 69 -5.77 -17.50 13.77
C ILE A 69 -4.61 -17.02 12.87
N GLY A 70 -4.88 -16.09 11.97
CA GLY A 70 -3.89 -15.47 11.09
C GLY A 70 -3.86 -16.12 9.70
N MET A 71 -3.21 -15.44 8.76
CA MET A 71 -3.26 -15.78 7.33
C MET A 71 -2.60 -17.13 6.98
N LYS A 72 -1.87 -17.76 7.90
CA LYS A 72 -1.27 -19.10 7.71
C LYS A 72 -2.13 -20.21 8.32
N GLY A 73 -3.19 -19.88 9.05
CA GLY A 73 -4.08 -20.86 9.66
C GLY A 73 -4.98 -21.57 8.64
N LYS A 74 -5.68 -22.62 9.10
CA LYS A 74 -6.64 -23.39 8.28
C LYS A 74 -7.67 -22.47 7.65
N TYR A 75 -8.27 -21.58 8.44
CA TYR A 75 -9.06 -20.47 7.96
C TYR A 75 -8.15 -19.25 7.89
N PHE A 76 -7.77 -18.85 6.70
CA PHE A 76 -6.76 -17.81 6.49
C PHE A 76 -7.37 -16.40 6.36
N CYS A 77 -8.70 -16.30 6.22
CA CYS A 77 -9.40 -15.04 6.08
C CYS A 77 -10.07 -14.64 7.40
N ARG A 78 -9.76 -13.42 7.86
CA ARG A 78 -10.39 -12.82 9.06
C ARG A 78 -11.83 -12.34 8.81
N VAL A 79 -12.21 -12.12 7.55
CA VAL A 79 -13.53 -11.55 7.20
C VAL A 79 -14.56 -12.66 6.97
N CYS A 80 -14.13 -13.82 6.46
CA CYS A 80 -15.01 -14.94 6.14
C CYS A 80 -14.38 -16.31 6.43
N LYS A 81 -15.16 -17.38 6.32
CA LYS A 81 -14.77 -18.77 6.59
C LYS A 81 -14.07 -19.46 5.40
N ALA A 82 -13.36 -18.72 4.56
CA ALA A 82 -12.51 -19.32 3.53
C ALA A 82 -11.36 -20.13 4.16
N LYS A 83 -11.13 -21.35 3.68
CA LYS A 83 -10.16 -22.27 4.26
C LYS A 83 -9.22 -22.93 3.25
N SER A 84 -8.07 -23.34 3.76
CA SER A 84 -7.11 -24.21 3.07
C SER A 84 -7.29 -25.65 3.58
N ASP A 85 -8.26 -26.37 3.02
CA ASP A 85 -8.55 -27.75 3.40
C ASP A 85 -7.98 -28.74 2.37
N LYS A 86 -6.66 -28.98 2.43
CA LYS A 86 -5.98 -29.87 1.47
C LYS A 86 -6.40 -31.34 1.60
N ASN A 87 -6.78 -31.77 2.79
CA ASN A 87 -7.01 -33.19 3.09
C ASN A 87 -8.43 -33.65 2.72
N ASN A 88 -9.41 -32.74 2.69
CA ASN A 88 -10.81 -33.08 2.39
C ASN A 88 -11.22 -32.74 0.95
N ARG A 89 -10.29 -32.33 0.09
CA ARG A 89 -10.58 -32.01 -1.33
C ARG A 89 -10.42 -33.24 -2.21
N ALA A 90 -11.25 -33.32 -3.26
CA ALA A 90 -11.10 -34.34 -4.29
C ALA A 90 -9.69 -34.28 -4.91
N PRO A 91 -9.10 -35.43 -5.29
CA PRO A 91 -7.80 -35.42 -5.94
C PRO A 91 -7.87 -34.83 -7.36
N GLY A 92 -6.74 -34.33 -7.86
CA GLY A 92 -6.60 -33.86 -9.23
C GLY A 92 -7.33 -32.54 -9.51
N HIS A 93 -7.86 -32.40 -10.73
CA HIS A 93 -8.47 -31.15 -11.20
C HIS A 93 -9.69 -30.73 -10.38
N ALA A 94 -10.56 -31.68 -9.99
CA ALA A 94 -11.78 -31.36 -9.23
C ALA A 94 -11.48 -30.60 -7.93
N GLY A 95 -10.49 -31.05 -7.14
CA GLY A 95 -10.12 -30.34 -5.91
C GLY A 95 -9.41 -29.01 -6.14
N GLU A 96 -8.72 -28.83 -7.27
CA GLU A 96 -8.14 -27.53 -7.62
C GLU A 96 -9.22 -26.54 -8.09
N ILE A 97 -10.26 -27.00 -8.81
CA ILE A 97 -11.44 -26.18 -9.14
C ILE A 97 -12.10 -25.69 -7.85
N ASP A 98 -12.42 -26.60 -6.94
CA ASP A 98 -13.05 -26.26 -5.65
C ASP A 98 -12.19 -25.27 -4.86
N ARG A 99 -10.87 -25.49 -4.81
CA ARG A 99 -9.92 -24.59 -4.15
C ARG A 99 -9.95 -23.19 -4.76
N LEU A 100 -9.89 -23.08 -6.09
CA LEU A 100 -9.85 -21.79 -6.77
C LEU A 100 -11.18 -21.06 -6.64
N GLN A 101 -12.30 -21.77 -6.76
CA GLN A 101 -13.62 -21.20 -6.58
C GLN A 101 -13.84 -20.68 -5.16
N GLU A 102 -13.44 -21.44 -4.14
CA GLU A 102 -13.47 -21.00 -2.73
C GLU A 102 -12.55 -19.79 -2.49
N PHE A 103 -11.36 -19.78 -3.10
CA PHE A 103 -10.42 -18.67 -2.94
C PHE A 103 -10.86 -17.39 -3.65
N MET A 104 -11.51 -17.49 -4.80
CA MET A 104 -11.89 -16.34 -5.63
C MET A 104 -13.30 -15.81 -5.32
N THR A 105 -13.98 -16.41 -4.34
CA THR A 105 -15.32 -16.02 -3.89
C THR A 105 -15.31 -15.66 -2.41
N ALA A 106 -16.10 -14.68 -2.00
CA ALA A 106 -16.29 -14.39 -0.58
C ALA A 106 -17.00 -15.57 0.10
N GLY A 107 -16.38 -16.11 1.16
CA GLY A 107 -17.00 -17.16 1.98
C GLY A 107 -18.07 -16.62 2.92
N ILE A 108 -18.58 -17.51 3.79
CA ILE A 108 -19.52 -17.15 4.86
C ILE A 108 -18.86 -16.12 5.80
N PRO A 109 -19.45 -14.94 6.04
CA PRO A 109 -18.88 -13.94 6.95
C PRO A 109 -18.65 -14.49 8.36
N ARG A 110 -17.59 -14.04 9.01
CA ARG A 110 -17.36 -14.24 10.44
C ARG A 110 -18.07 -13.14 11.22
N THR A 111 -18.48 -13.43 12.45
CA THR A 111 -19.04 -12.43 13.36
C THR A 111 -18.35 -12.45 14.71
N THR A 112 -18.41 -11.33 15.42
CA THR A 112 -17.86 -11.22 16.78
C THR A 112 -18.55 -12.18 17.76
N ASP A 113 -19.87 -12.40 17.63
CA ASP A 113 -20.61 -13.37 18.45
C ASP A 113 -20.11 -14.82 18.26
N GLU A 114 -19.84 -15.22 17.02
CA GLU A 114 -19.24 -16.52 16.72
C GLU A 114 -17.86 -16.63 17.36
N THR A 115 -17.02 -15.60 17.22
CA THR A 115 -15.69 -15.55 17.84
C THR A 115 -15.77 -15.68 19.36
N ILE A 116 -16.69 -14.96 20.03
CA ILE A 116 -16.89 -15.06 21.49
C ILE A 116 -17.36 -16.47 21.88
N THR A 117 -18.24 -17.07 21.09
CA THR A 117 -18.73 -18.45 21.31
C THR A 117 -17.57 -19.45 21.23
N ASP A 118 -16.71 -19.34 20.22
CA ASP A 118 -15.53 -20.18 20.05
C ASP A 118 -14.56 -20.03 21.23
N LEU A 119 -14.24 -18.79 21.63
CA LEU A 119 -13.33 -18.50 22.74
C LEU A 119 -13.89 -18.98 24.07
N THR A 120 -15.20 -18.86 24.29
CA THR A 120 -15.87 -19.39 25.48
C THR A 120 -15.79 -20.91 25.54
N ALA A 121 -15.97 -21.60 24.40
CA ALA A 121 -15.79 -23.05 24.32
C ALA A 121 -14.34 -23.47 24.59
N GLN A 122 -13.36 -22.72 24.06
CA GLN A 122 -11.94 -22.93 24.32
C GLN A 122 -11.60 -22.74 25.80
N LEU A 123 -12.07 -21.68 26.43
CA LEU A 123 -11.90 -21.44 27.87
C LEU A 123 -12.51 -22.57 28.69
N LYS A 124 -13.75 -22.98 28.38
CA LYS A 124 -14.41 -24.10 29.05
C LYS A 124 -13.57 -25.37 28.94
N ARG A 125 -13.07 -25.69 27.76
CA ARG A 125 -12.21 -26.86 27.55
C ARG A 125 -10.91 -26.78 28.36
N ALA A 126 -10.33 -25.59 28.47
CA ALA A 126 -9.13 -25.36 29.26
C ALA A 126 -9.37 -25.63 30.75
N ILE A 127 -10.39 -25.00 31.34
CA ILE A 127 -10.69 -25.13 32.77
C ILE A 127 -11.27 -26.51 33.14
N ASP A 128 -11.90 -27.21 32.20
CA ASP A 128 -12.31 -28.62 32.34
C ASP A 128 -11.13 -29.61 32.33
N GLY A 129 -9.89 -29.12 32.33
CA GLY A 129 -8.68 -29.93 32.53
C GLY A 129 -7.95 -30.31 31.25
N ALA A 130 -8.30 -29.76 30.09
CA ALA A 130 -7.66 -30.05 28.81
C ALA A 130 -7.14 -28.80 28.07
N PRO A 131 -6.32 -27.94 28.70
CA PRO A 131 -5.87 -26.68 28.11
C PRO A 131 -4.93 -26.88 26.90
N SER A 132 -4.32 -28.05 26.73
CA SER A 132 -3.52 -28.40 25.54
C SER A 132 -4.36 -28.68 24.29
N ALA A 133 -5.68 -28.94 24.42
CA ALA A 133 -6.56 -29.20 23.29
C ALA A 133 -7.09 -27.91 22.63
N VAL A 134 -6.82 -26.75 23.23
CA VAL A 134 -7.34 -25.46 22.76
C VAL A 134 -6.75 -25.07 21.40
N ASP A 135 -5.48 -25.39 21.13
CA ASP A 135 -4.85 -25.07 19.84
C ASP A 135 -5.52 -25.82 18.66
N ASP A 136 -5.98 -27.05 18.88
CA ASP A 136 -6.75 -27.80 17.87
C ASP A 136 -8.12 -27.15 17.64
N MET A 137 -8.82 -26.77 18.71
CA MET A 137 -10.10 -26.06 18.63
C MET A 137 -9.96 -24.70 17.91
N ALA A 138 -8.89 -23.96 18.19
CA ALA A 138 -8.57 -22.71 17.50
C ALA A 138 -8.31 -22.95 16.02
N THR A 139 -7.64 -24.04 15.66
CA THR A 139 -7.39 -24.44 14.26
C THR A 139 -8.68 -24.84 13.53
N GLU A 140 -9.59 -25.53 14.21
CA GLU A 140 -10.87 -25.99 13.67
C GLU A 140 -11.89 -24.87 13.46
N SER A 141 -11.88 -23.85 14.31
CA SER A 141 -12.76 -22.67 14.22
C SER A 141 -12.13 -21.52 13.40
N GLY A 142 -10.81 -21.41 13.44
CA GLY A 142 -10.06 -20.24 12.96
C GLY A 142 -10.05 -19.07 13.94
N SER A 143 -10.58 -19.26 15.16
CA SER A 143 -10.65 -18.24 16.21
C SER A 143 -9.51 -18.47 17.21
N LYS A 144 -8.57 -17.53 17.28
CA LYS A 144 -7.42 -17.57 18.20
C LYS A 144 -7.15 -16.17 18.73
N ASP A 145 -7.30 -16.00 20.03
CA ASP A 145 -7.09 -14.73 20.71
C ASP A 145 -5.72 -14.68 21.40
N LYS A 146 -4.86 -13.74 20.99
CA LYS A 146 -3.55 -13.55 21.61
C LYS A 146 -3.63 -12.99 23.03
N TYR A 147 -4.67 -12.23 23.35
CA TYR A 147 -4.89 -11.73 24.70
C TYR A 147 -5.23 -12.90 25.64
N PHE A 148 -6.18 -13.75 25.23
CA PHE A 148 -6.50 -14.98 25.94
C PHE A 148 -5.32 -15.94 26.08
N GLN A 149 -4.46 -16.03 25.05
CA GLN A 149 -3.30 -16.92 25.06
C GLN A 149 -2.41 -16.70 26.31
N HIS A 150 -2.22 -15.46 26.76
CA HIS A 150 -1.47 -15.16 27.98
C HIS A 150 -2.04 -15.88 29.22
N PHE A 151 -3.37 -15.91 29.35
CA PHE A 151 -4.06 -16.57 30.46
C PHE A 151 -4.10 -18.09 30.27
N LEU A 152 -4.28 -18.54 29.02
CA LEU A 152 -4.24 -19.95 28.66
C LEU A 152 -2.87 -20.57 29.01
N ASP A 153 -1.77 -19.88 28.75
CA ASP A 153 -0.42 -20.35 29.07
C ASP A 153 -0.25 -20.54 30.59
N LYS A 154 -0.83 -19.66 31.42
CA LYS A 154 -0.87 -19.83 32.88
C LYS A 154 -1.66 -21.07 33.30
N LEU A 155 -2.83 -21.30 32.69
CA LEU A 155 -3.64 -22.50 32.92
C LEU A 155 -2.89 -23.78 32.50
N GLN A 156 -2.22 -23.75 31.33
CA GLN A 156 -1.41 -24.87 30.83
C GLN A 156 -0.23 -25.18 31.76
N ALA A 157 0.49 -24.15 32.22
CA ALA A 157 1.61 -24.31 33.14
C ALA A 157 1.17 -24.92 34.48
N ALA A 158 0.06 -24.42 35.05
CA ALA A 158 -0.50 -24.95 36.28
C ALA A 158 -0.98 -26.41 36.14
N ALA A 159 -1.67 -26.73 35.04
CA ALA A 159 -2.11 -28.09 34.75
C ALA A 159 -0.94 -29.06 34.59
N SER A 160 0.13 -28.62 33.90
CA SER A 160 1.33 -29.44 33.67
C SER A 160 2.06 -29.72 34.98
N LYS A 161 2.28 -28.68 35.80
CA LYS A 161 2.90 -28.82 37.12
C LYS A 161 2.16 -29.82 38.01
N LEU A 162 0.84 -29.69 38.12
CA LEU A 162 0.05 -30.59 38.95
C LEU A 162 0.05 -32.03 38.41
N ARG A 163 0.01 -32.21 37.08
CA ARG A 163 0.11 -33.54 36.46
C ARG A 163 1.47 -34.19 36.73
N ASP A 164 2.54 -33.42 36.78
CA ASP A 164 3.87 -33.94 37.10
C ASP A 164 3.98 -34.32 38.58
N GLU A 165 3.46 -33.49 39.50
CA GLU A 165 3.34 -33.84 40.92
C GLU A 165 2.49 -35.11 41.11
N GLN A 166 1.40 -35.26 40.36
CA GLN A 166 0.55 -36.46 40.37
C GLN A 166 1.24 -37.70 39.81
N LYS A 167 2.21 -37.56 38.89
CA LYS A 167 3.04 -38.69 38.41
C LYS A 167 4.02 -39.11 39.49
N GLU A 168 4.65 -38.16 40.17
CA GLU A 168 5.58 -38.42 41.27
C GLU A 168 4.90 -39.13 42.45
N ARG A 169 3.65 -38.76 42.78
CA ARG A 169 2.84 -39.42 43.83
C ARG A 169 2.43 -40.87 43.50
N GLY A 170 2.61 -41.33 42.26
CA GLY A 170 2.25 -42.70 41.85
C GLY A 170 0.75 -42.99 41.86
N ALA A 171 0.35 -44.27 41.91
CA ALA A 171 -1.05 -44.71 41.89
C ALA A 171 -1.76 -44.64 43.27
N GLY A 172 -1.13 -44.01 44.26
CA GLY A 172 -1.71 -43.84 45.59
C GLY A 172 -3.00 -43.02 45.56
N PRO A 173 -3.97 -43.30 46.46
CA PRO A 173 -5.20 -42.51 46.56
C PRO A 173 -4.87 -41.04 46.87
N SER A 174 -5.61 -40.11 46.29
CA SER A 174 -5.56 -38.70 46.70
C SER A 174 -5.99 -38.59 48.16
N GLU A 175 -5.34 -37.74 48.97
CA GLU A 175 -5.76 -37.45 50.35
C GLU A 175 -7.23 -36.96 50.45
N SER A 176 -7.79 -36.42 49.36
CA SER A 176 -9.14 -35.87 49.25
C SER A 176 -10.21 -36.84 48.71
N GLY A 177 -9.84 -38.06 48.30
CA GLY A 177 -10.76 -39.01 47.65
C GLY A 177 -11.26 -38.64 46.24
N VAL A 178 -10.65 -37.65 45.58
CA VAL A 178 -11.07 -37.08 44.29
C VAL A 178 -10.18 -37.62 43.16
N SER A 179 -10.73 -37.83 41.95
CA SER A 179 -9.91 -38.32 40.83
C SER A 179 -8.83 -37.30 40.44
N LYS A 180 -7.66 -37.77 39.97
CA LYS A 180 -6.57 -36.89 39.50
C LYS A 180 -7.02 -35.85 38.46
N ALA A 181 -7.93 -36.24 37.56
CA ALA A 181 -8.50 -35.34 36.56
C ALA A 181 -9.38 -34.25 37.19
N GLN A 182 -10.16 -34.63 38.21
CA GLN A 182 -11.02 -33.72 38.93
C GLN A 182 -10.20 -32.75 39.81
N GLU A 183 -9.10 -33.18 40.41
CA GLU A 183 -8.16 -32.27 41.10
C GLU A 183 -7.60 -31.18 40.16
N VAL A 184 -7.19 -31.57 38.94
CA VAL A 184 -6.71 -30.61 37.93
C VAL A 184 -7.82 -29.62 37.57
N LYS A 185 -9.03 -30.11 37.33
CA LYS A 185 -10.19 -29.28 37.02
C LYS A 185 -10.49 -28.28 38.15
N GLU A 186 -10.55 -28.72 39.40
CA GLU A 186 -10.81 -27.85 40.56
C GLU A 186 -9.72 -26.80 40.78
N MET A 187 -8.46 -27.15 40.53
CA MET A 187 -7.36 -26.19 40.58
C MET A 187 -7.50 -25.13 39.48
N LEU A 188 -7.80 -25.54 38.24
CA LEU A 188 -7.95 -24.61 37.12
C LEU A 188 -9.16 -23.69 37.29
N HIS A 189 -10.26 -24.19 37.85
CA HIS A 189 -11.41 -23.35 38.21
C HIS A 189 -11.05 -22.30 39.27
N ARG A 190 -10.28 -22.67 40.30
CA ARG A 190 -9.77 -21.71 41.30
C ARG A 190 -8.86 -20.67 40.65
N LEU A 191 -7.91 -21.11 39.83
CA LEU A 191 -7.00 -20.21 39.13
C LEU A 191 -7.74 -19.24 38.18
N ARG A 192 -8.81 -19.70 37.52
CA ARG A 192 -9.66 -18.82 36.71
C ARG A 192 -10.43 -17.80 37.56
N ALA A 193 -10.86 -18.16 38.78
CA ALA A 193 -11.54 -17.24 39.68
C ALA A 193 -10.62 -16.12 40.19
N ASP A 194 -9.31 -16.38 40.26
CA ASP A 194 -8.30 -15.38 40.64
C ASP A 194 -7.87 -14.47 39.46
N MET A 195 -8.31 -14.75 38.24
CA MET A 195 -8.03 -13.93 37.05
C MET A 195 -9.05 -12.79 36.88
N PRO A 196 -8.73 -11.73 36.11
CA PRO A 196 -9.70 -10.69 35.75
C PRO A 196 -11.00 -11.24 35.17
N ASP A 197 -12.08 -10.47 35.29
CA ASP A 197 -13.39 -10.86 34.75
C ASP A 197 -13.31 -11.07 33.23
N ASN A 198 -12.76 -10.10 32.51
CA ASN A 198 -12.46 -10.24 31.09
C ASN A 198 -11.03 -10.75 30.87
N ILE A 199 -10.92 -11.92 30.22
CA ILE A 199 -9.65 -12.51 29.78
C ILE A 199 -9.59 -12.70 28.27
N PHE A 200 -10.53 -12.12 27.54
CA PHE A 200 -10.56 -12.10 26.08
C PHE A 200 -10.19 -10.71 25.57
N ASN A 201 -9.81 -10.65 24.29
CA ASN A 201 -9.51 -9.44 23.54
C ASN A 201 -10.54 -8.34 23.89
N PRO A 202 -10.12 -7.24 24.53
CA PRO A 202 -11.01 -6.18 25.01
C PRO A 202 -11.90 -5.61 23.91
N VAL A 203 -11.44 -5.62 22.66
CA VAL A 203 -12.18 -5.08 21.50
C VAL A 203 -13.47 -5.85 21.22
N LEU A 204 -13.57 -7.13 21.60
CA LEU A 204 -14.79 -7.92 21.46
C LEU A 204 -15.93 -7.43 22.38
N SER A 205 -15.62 -6.58 23.37
CA SER A 205 -16.62 -5.97 24.28
C SER A 205 -17.09 -4.59 23.84
N ILE A 206 -16.59 -4.08 22.71
CA ILE A 206 -17.02 -2.79 22.17
C ILE A 206 -18.38 -2.97 21.51
N LEU A 207 -19.39 -2.28 22.05
CA LEU A 207 -20.72 -2.27 21.48
C LEU A 207 -20.71 -1.73 20.03
N ASP A 208 -21.52 -2.32 19.15
CA ASP A 208 -21.66 -1.96 17.72
C ASP A 208 -20.38 -2.05 16.87
N PHE A 209 -19.35 -2.73 17.37
CA PHE A 209 -18.11 -3.00 16.62
C PHE A 209 -17.96 -4.51 16.41
N ASP A 210 -17.83 -4.93 15.16
CA ASP A 210 -17.52 -6.32 14.82
C ASP A 210 -16.13 -6.40 14.19
N ALA A 211 -15.17 -6.91 14.94
CA ALA A 211 -13.76 -6.94 14.55
C ALA A 211 -13.50 -7.70 13.22
N ASN A 212 -14.36 -8.63 12.82
CA ASN A 212 -14.22 -9.35 11.56
C ASN A 212 -14.65 -8.52 10.34
N SER A 213 -15.56 -7.57 10.54
CA SER A 213 -16.15 -6.74 9.46
C SER A 213 -15.78 -5.26 9.56
N ASP A 214 -15.20 -4.84 10.69
CA ASP A 214 -14.73 -3.49 11.00
C ASP A 214 -13.20 -3.35 10.99
N THR A 215 -12.51 -4.37 10.46
CA THR A 215 -11.08 -4.32 10.11
C THR A 215 -10.91 -4.31 8.59
N PRO A 216 -11.20 -3.18 7.92
CA PRO A 216 -11.28 -3.13 6.47
C PRO A 216 -9.97 -3.49 5.76
N VAL A 217 -10.05 -3.76 4.46
CA VAL A 217 -8.89 -4.14 3.65
C VAL A 217 -7.98 -2.93 3.43
N GLU A 218 -6.83 -2.94 4.11
CA GLU A 218 -5.85 -1.86 4.03
C GLU A 218 -5.01 -1.95 2.74
N ILE A 219 -5.12 -0.94 1.88
CA ILE A 219 -4.59 -0.98 0.51
C ILE A 219 -3.06 -0.89 0.44
N LEU A 220 -2.39 -0.27 1.40
CA LEU A 220 -0.93 -0.19 1.42
C LEU A 220 -0.31 -1.58 1.60
N HIS A 221 -0.77 -2.37 2.56
CA HIS A 221 -0.22 -3.70 2.87
C HIS A 221 -0.75 -4.82 1.98
N VAL A 222 -1.97 -4.67 1.46
CA VAL A 222 -2.60 -5.68 0.59
C VAL A 222 -2.25 -5.46 -0.88
N VAL A 223 -2.37 -4.22 -1.37
CA VAL A 223 -2.15 -3.90 -2.78
C VAL A 223 -0.68 -3.56 -3.04
N LEU A 224 -0.15 -2.49 -2.42
CA LEU A 224 1.17 -1.95 -2.76
C LEU A 224 2.33 -2.83 -2.25
N LEU A 225 2.42 -3.03 -0.93
CA LEU A 225 3.41 -3.88 -0.26
C LEU A 225 3.04 -5.38 -0.31
N GLY A 226 1.87 -5.71 -0.87
CA GLY A 226 1.44 -7.08 -1.17
C GLY A 226 1.62 -7.39 -2.65
N VAL A 227 0.51 -7.34 -3.41
CA VAL A 227 0.45 -7.76 -4.81
C VAL A 227 1.51 -7.06 -5.68
N VAL A 228 1.56 -5.72 -5.68
CA VAL A 228 2.46 -4.96 -6.55
C VAL A 228 3.93 -5.27 -6.21
N LYS A 229 4.28 -5.35 -4.93
CA LYS A 229 5.61 -5.75 -4.47
C LYS A 229 5.99 -7.15 -4.96
N TYR A 230 5.10 -8.14 -4.80
CA TYR A 230 5.37 -9.50 -5.23
C TYR A 230 5.56 -9.58 -6.75
N TRP A 231 4.68 -8.97 -7.52
CA TRP A 231 4.72 -9.00 -8.97
C TRP A 231 5.88 -8.20 -9.55
N TRP A 232 6.22 -7.04 -8.98
CA TRP A 232 7.37 -6.27 -9.44
C TRP A 232 8.68 -7.03 -9.21
N ARG A 233 8.83 -7.66 -8.04
CA ARG A 233 10.00 -8.51 -7.74
C ARG A 233 10.11 -9.67 -8.73
N ASP A 234 9.00 -10.33 -9.04
CA ASP A 234 8.95 -11.41 -10.03
C ASP A 234 9.28 -10.91 -11.45
N ALA A 235 8.71 -9.79 -11.87
CA ALA A 235 8.99 -9.18 -13.17
C ALA A 235 10.48 -8.86 -13.34
N VAL A 236 11.11 -8.27 -12.32
CA VAL A 236 12.54 -7.91 -12.31
C VAL A 236 13.44 -9.16 -12.23
N SER A 237 13.07 -10.17 -11.43
CA SER A 237 13.89 -11.38 -11.26
C SER A 237 13.98 -12.23 -12.54
N ARG A 238 12.93 -12.21 -13.37
CA ARG A 238 12.87 -12.88 -14.67
C ARG A 238 13.75 -12.24 -15.74
N GLN A 239 14.17 -10.99 -15.55
CA GLN A 239 14.95 -10.29 -16.56
C GLN A 239 16.41 -10.76 -16.59
N THR A 240 16.92 -10.97 -17.80
CA THR A 240 18.36 -11.06 -18.06
C THR A 240 19.04 -9.73 -17.76
N SER A 241 20.38 -9.71 -17.69
CA SER A 241 21.12 -8.45 -17.52
C SER A 241 20.75 -7.40 -18.58
N LYS A 242 20.58 -7.82 -19.86
CA LYS A 242 20.15 -6.93 -20.94
C LYS A 242 18.71 -6.42 -20.71
N GLY A 243 17.79 -7.32 -20.33
CA GLY A 243 16.40 -6.94 -20.03
C GLY A 243 16.29 -5.97 -18.84
N LYS A 244 17.16 -6.11 -17.84
CA LYS A 244 17.24 -5.15 -16.71
C LYS A 244 17.71 -3.77 -17.17
N GLU A 245 18.72 -3.69 -18.04
CA GLU A 245 19.16 -2.41 -18.60
C GLU A 245 18.09 -1.75 -19.48
N GLU A 246 17.35 -2.56 -20.25
CA GLU A 246 16.20 -2.06 -21.02
C GLU A 246 15.08 -1.54 -20.10
N LEU A 247 14.73 -2.29 -19.04
CA LEU A 247 13.73 -1.87 -18.06
C LEU A 247 14.14 -0.56 -17.35
N LYS A 248 15.43 -0.44 -16.95
CA LYS A 248 15.97 0.81 -16.36
C LYS A 248 15.82 1.98 -17.33
N ALA A 249 16.18 1.79 -18.59
CA ALA A 249 16.07 2.83 -19.60
C ALA A 249 14.61 3.25 -19.85
N ARG A 250 13.68 2.29 -19.96
CA ARG A 250 12.24 2.58 -20.10
C ARG A 250 11.69 3.33 -18.89
N LEU A 251 12.01 2.90 -17.67
CA LEU A 251 11.60 3.60 -16.44
C LEU A 251 12.16 5.02 -16.38
N SER A 252 13.44 5.21 -16.72
CA SER A 252 14.05 6.53 -16.73
C SER A 252 13.45 7.44 -17.82
N SER A 253 12.99 6.87 -18.94
CA SER A 253 12.52 7.62 -20.12
C SER A 253 11.02 7.87 -20.15
N VAL A 254 10.23 7.17 -19.32
CA VAL A 254 8.77 7.34 -19.29
C VAL A 254 8.40 8.77 -18.90
N ASP A 255 7.43 9.33 -19.62
CA ASP A 255 6.89 10.63 -19.27
C ASP A 255 6.01 10.48 -18.03
N VAL A 256 6.29 11.29 -17.01
CA VAL A 256 5.58 11.27 -15.73
C VAL A 256 4.67 12.48 -15.54
N ALA A 257 4.55 13.35 -16.55
CA ALA A 257 3.58 14.43 -16.52
C ALA A 257 2.17 13.88 -16.24
N GLY A 258 1.43 14.54 -15.35
CA GLY A 258 0.12 14.08 -14.86
C GLY A 258 0.15 13.06 -13.72
N LEU A 259 1.26 12.34 -13.50
CA LEU A 259 1.34 11.29 -12.46
C LEU A 259 1.73 11.80 -11.06
N ASN A 260 2.02 13.10 -10.93
CA ASN A 260 2.46 13.74 -9.68
C ASN A 260 3.67 13.02 -9.01
N THR A 261 4.64 12.59 -9.84
CA THR A 261 5.88 11.97 -9.38
C THR A 261 7.08 12.69 -10.00
N PRO A 262 8.21 12.82 -9.28
CA PRO A 262 9.47 13.21 -9.93
C PRO A 262 9.87 12.20 -11.01
N PRO A 263 10.80 12.58 -11.91
CA PRO A 263 11.39 11.65 -12.87
C PRO A 263 11.88 10.37 -12.19
N ILE A 264 11.53 9.22 -12.77
CA ILE A 264 11.81 7.91 -12.20
C ILE A 264 13.29 7.59 -12.38
N ARG A 265 13.94 7.17 -11.30
CA ARG A 265 15.32 6.70 -11.34
C ARG A 265 15.33 5.21 -11.61
N GLY A 266 15.34 4.81 -12.89
CA GLY A 266 15.20 3.40 -13.30
C GLY A 266 16.16 2.46 -12.57
N ASN A 267 17.41 2.87 -12.35
CA ASN A 267 18.38 2.07 -11.59
C ASN A 267 17.90 1.74 -10.17
N THR A 268 17.30 2.70 -9.45
CA THR A 268 16.78 2.49 -8.10
C THR A 268 15.67 1.42 -8.09
N TYR A 269 14.71 1.54 -9.02
CA TYR A 269 13.53 0.67 -9.08
C TYR A 269 13.84 -0.78 -9.47
N VAL A 270 14.92 -0.98 -10.23
CA VAL A 270 15.36 -2.32 -10.68
C VAL A 270 16.36 -2.93 -9.71
N GLN A 271 17.37 -2.17 -9.26
CA GLN A 271 18.42 -2.67 -8.37
C GLN A 271 17.89 -3.00 -6.97
N TYR A 272 17.00 -2.16 -6.45
CA TYR A 272 16.46 -2.29 -5.09
C TYR A 272 15.01 -2.78 -5.08
N ALA A 273 14.59 -3.55 -6.10
CA ALA A 273 13.22 -4.05 -6.25
C ALA A 273 12.66 -4.77 -4.99
N GLY A 274 13.54 -5.33 -4.14
CA GLY A 274 13.16 -5.96 -2.87
C GLY A 274 12.95 -5.01 -1.68
N SER A 275 13.42 -3.76 -1.76
CA SER A 275 13.48 -2.80 -0.65
C SER A 275 12.73 -1.49 -0.94
N LEU A 276 11.95 -1.45 -2.02
CA LEU A 276 11.07 -0.33 -2.35
C LEU A 276 9.95 -0.17 -1.31
N VAL A 277 9.42 1.06 -1.20
CA VAL A 277 8.33 1.41 -0.26
C VAL A 277 7.01 1.64 -0.99
N GLY A 278 5.92 1.83 -0.24
CA GLY A 278 4.56 2.02 -0.79
C GLY A 278 4.47 3.09 -1.88
N ARG A 279 5.14 4.24 -1.67
CA ARG A 279 5.23 5.31 -2.67
C ARG A 279 5.83 4.85 -4.01
N ASP A 280 6.89 4.04 -3.96
CA ASP A 280 7.55 3.54 -5.16
C ASP A 280 6.63 2.57 -5.92
N PHE A 281 5.97 1.67 -5.19
CA PHE A 281 5.00 0.74 -5.79
C PHE A 281 3.79 1.44 -6.38
N ARG A 282 3.35 2.56 -5.80
CA ARG A 282 2.32 3.42 -6.40
C ARG A 282 2.76 4.03 -7.73
N VAL A 283 4.04 4.39 -7.87
CA VAL A 283 4.62 4.85 -9.15
C VAL A 283 4.65 3.70 -10.15
N ILE A 284 5.15 2.52 -9.75
CA ILE A 284 5.19 1.32 -10.60
C ILE A 284 3.80 1.01 -11.17
N LEU A 285 2.77 1.02 -10.32
CA LEU A 285 1.40 0.71 -10.70
C LEU A 285 0.86 1.61 -11.81
N GLN A 286 1.33 2.87 -11.89
CA GLN A 286 0.91 3.82 -12.92
C GLN A 286 1.68 3.69 -14.24
N VAL A 287 2.87 3.07 -14.25
CA VAL A 287 3.74 2.99 -15.44
C VAL A 287 4.00 1.56 -15.91
N ALA A 288 3.54 0.54 -15.18
CA ALA A 288 3.84 -0.87 -15.41
C ALA A 288 3.54 -1.32 -16.86
N LEU A 289 2.40 -0.91 -17.42
CA LEU A 289 2.02 -1.26 -18.79
C LEU A 289 3.01 -0.67 -19.81
N VAL A 290 3.44 0.56 -19.60
CA VAL A 290 4.36 1.28 -20.50
C VAL A 290 5.77 0.69 -20.46
N VAL A 291 6.21 0.18 -19.29
CA VAL A 291 7.60 -0.27 -19.13
C VAL A 291 7.78 -1.77 -19.30
N LEU A 292 6.76 -2.60 -19.01
CA LEU A 292 6.87 -4.07 -19.00
C LEU A 292 6.51 -4.75 -20.33
N HIS A 293 5.87 -4.08 -21.27
CA HIS A 293 5.42 -4.72 -22.52
C HIS A 293 6.57 -5.42 -23.26
N GLY A 294 6.40 -6.69 -23.59
CA GLY A 294 7.41 -7.49 -24.28
C GLY A 294 8.65 -7.88 -23.44
N LEU A 295 8.74 -7.47 -22.16
CA LEU A 295 9.82 -7.89 -21.24
C LEU A 295 9.44 -9.10 -20.39
N ILE A 296 8.14 -9.35 -20.20
CA ILE A 296 7.61 -10.46 -19.40
C ILE A 296 6.66 -11.31 -20.24
N PRO A 297 6.42 -12.59 -19.85
CA PRO A 297 5.47 -13.45 -20.55
C PRO A 297 4.08 -12.82 -20.66
N GLN A 298 3.36 -13.09 -21.75
CA GLN A 298 2.07 -12.43 -22.04
C GLN A 298 1.06 -12.57 -20.89
N ALA A 299 0.90 -13.76 -20.31
CA ALA A 299 -0.03 -13.96 -19.20
C ALA A 299 0.31 -13.13 -17.95
N HIS A 300 1.61 -12.90 -17.69
CA HIS A 300 2.06 -12.00 -16.62
C HIS A 300 1.67 -10.56 -16.94
N TYR A 301 1.91 -10.11 -18.17
CA TYR A 301 1.53 -8.78 -18.62
C TYR A 301 0.01 -8.56 -18.58
N ASP A 302 -0.78 -9.57 -18.94
CA ASP A 302 -2.24 -9.56 -18.84
C ASP A 302 -2.72 -9.40 -17.37
N GLY A 303 -2.03 -10.04 -16.42
CA GLY A 303 -2.23 -9.80 -14.99
C GLY A 303 -2.01 -8.33 -14.61
N TRP A 304 -0.92 -7.71 -15.08
CA TRP A 304 -0.68 -6.28 -14.87
C TRP A 304 -1.74 -5.39 -15.49
N ILE A 305 -2.26 -5.72 -16.67
CA ILE A 305 -3.37 -4.98 -17.30
C ILE A 305 -4.60 -5.02 -16.37
N ALA A 306 -5.00 -6.20 -15.91
CA ALA A 306 -6.16 -6.33 -15.04
C ALA A 306 -5.97 -5.58 -13.71
N LEU A 307 -4.78 -5.63 -13.11
CA LEU A 307 -4.44 -4.86 -11.91
C LEU A 307 -4.45 -3.35 -12.15
N CYS A 308 -3.90 -2.87 -13.27
CA CYS A 308 -3.90 -1.46 -13.65
C CYS A 308 -5.31 -0.96 -14.02
N ASN A 309 -6.22 -1.85 -14.39
CA ASN A 309 -7.63 -1.54 -14.59
C ASN A 309 -8.38 -1.39 -13.27
N LEU A 310 -8.06 -2.23 -12.29
CA LEU A 310 -8.64 -2.20 -10.95
C LEU A 310 -8.11 -1.04 -10.09
N ALA A 311 -6.83 -0.70 -10.21
CA ALA A 311 -6.17 0.27 -9.34
C ALA A 311 -6.82 1.67 -9.31
N PRO A 312 -7.19 2.32 -10.43
CA PRO A 312 -7.85 3.62 -10.39
C PRO A 312 -9.17 3.62 -9.61
N LEU A 313 -9.91 2.49 -9.63
CA LEU A 313 -11.11 2.34 -8.80
C LEU A 313 -10.73 2.30 -7.32
N MET A 314 -9.67 1.58 -6.95
CA MET A 314 -9.24 1.45 -5.56
C MET A 314 -8.70 2.76 -4.96
N PHE A 315 -8.02 3.60 -5.75
CA PHE A 315 -7.30 4.77 -5.25
C PHE A 315 -8.04 6.11 -5.42
N GLN A 316 -9.28 6.12 -5.91
CA GLN A 316 -10.03 7.37 -6.03
C GLN A 316 -10.50 7.89 -4.66
N PRO A 317 -10.51 9.22 -4.44
CA PRO A 317 -10.88 9.81 -3.16
C PRO A 317 -12.38 9.96 -2.92
N ALA A 318 -13.20 9.81 -3.96
CA ALA A 318 -14.64 9.97 -3.89
C ALA A 318 -15.33 8.99 -4.85
N ILE A 319 -16.57 8.63 -4.53
CA ILE A 319 -17.43 7.79 -5.35
C ILE A 319 -18.69 8.59 -5.67
N GLU A 320 -18.90 8.96 -6.94
CA GLU A 320 -20.06 9.74 -7.38
C GLU A 320 -21.38 8.94 -7.26
N HIS A 321 -21.37 7.67 -7.68
CA HIS A 321 -22.56 6.81 -7.67
C HIS A 321 -22.22 5.38 -7.22
N MET A 322 -22.56 5.07 -5.96
CA MET A 322 -22.16 3.83 -5.28
C MET A 322 -22.59 2.55 -6.01
N PRO A 323 -23.86 2.37 -6.46
CA PRO A 323 -24.27 1.12 -7.12
C PRO A 323 -23.45 0.81 -8.40
N THR A 324 -23.33 1.80 -9.29
CA THR A 324 -22.57 1.64 -10.55
C THR A 324 -21.09 1.42 -10.27
N TYR A 325 -20.53 2.12 -9.28
CA TYR A 325 -19.16 1.94 -8.88
C TYR A 325 -18.90 0.51 -8.37
N ILE A 326 -19.76 -0.02 -7.50
CA ILE A 326 -19.59 -1.37 -6.96
C ILE A 326 -19.69 -2.44 -8.06
N THR A 327 -20.60 -2.32 -9.03
CA THR A 327 -20.66 -3.24 -10.16
C THR A 327 -19.35 -3.24 -10.95
N LYS A 328 -18.81 -2.05 -11.27
CA LYS A 328 -17.53 -1.91 -11.97
C LYS A 328 -16.38 -2.51 -11.16
N LEU A 329 -16.35 -2.26 -9.86
CA LEU A 329 -15.33 -2.78 -8.95
C LEU A 329 -15.37 -4.31 -8.88
N GLN A 330 -16.55 -4.90 -8.71
CA GLN A 330 -16.70 -6.36 -8.62
C GLN A 330 -16.27 -7.04 -9.93
N GLN A 331 -16.63 -6.47 -11.08
CA GLN A 331 -16.14 -6.95 -12.37
C GLN A 331 -14.62 -6.85 -12.46
N ALA A 332 -14.03 -5.70 -12.11
CA ALA A 332 -12.58 -5.51 -12.15
C ALA A 332 -11.82 -6.43 -11.16
N VAL A 333 -12.40 -6.74 -10.00
CA VAL A 333 -11.86 -7.74 -9.06
C VAL A 333 -11.92 -9.14 -9.65
N SER A 334 -13.05 -9.53 -10.24
CA SER A 334 -13.20 -10.83 -10.91
C SER A 334 -12.18 -10.98 -12.04
N ASP A 335 -12.06 -9.96 -12.88
CA ASP A 335 -11.11 -9.90 -13.98
C ASP A 335 -9.65 -9.99 -13.49
N PHE A 336 -9.30 -9.26 -12.43
CA PHE A 336 -7.97 -9.31 -11.82
C PHE A 336 -7.63 -10.70 -11.28
N LEU A 337 -8.54 -11.33 -10.55
CA LEU A 337 -8.32 -12.67 -10.03
C LEU A 337 -8.27 -13.69 -11.17
N ALA A 338 -9.13 -13.59 -12.19
CA ALA A 338 -9.10 -14.45 -13.36
C ALA A 338 -7.77 -14.34 -14.13
N ALA A 339 -7.29 -13.12 -14.42
CA ALA A 339 -5.98 -12.91 -15.05
C ALA A 339 -4.83 -13.50 -14.22
N THR A 340 -4.91 -13.36 -12.89
CA THR A 340 -3.93 -13.94 -11.96
C THR A 340 -3.94 -15.47 -12.03
N ALA A 341 -5.11 -16.09 -12.07
CA ALA A 341 -5.29 -17.54 -12.19
C ALA A 341 -4.72 -18.07 -13.52
N LEU A 342 -5.09 -17.41 -14.63
CA LEU A 342 -4.65 -17.74 -15.98
C LEU A 342 -3.13 -17.61 -16.14
N TRP A 343 -2.51 -16.68 -15.43
CA TRP A 343 -1.07 -16.57 -15.34
C TRP A 343 -0.46 -17.71 -14.54
N ASN A 344 -0.80 -17.83 -13.25
CA ASN A 344 -0.29 -18.90 -12.39
C ASN A 344 -1.12 -19.04 -11.11
N THR A 345 -1.74 -20.20 -10.90
CA THR A 345 -2.57 -20.48 -9.72
C THR A 345 -1.78 -20.48 -8.40
N GLN A 346 -0.44 -20.58 -8.44
CA GLN A 346 0.41 -20.49 -7.25
C GLN A 346 0.34 -19.12 -6.56
N TRP A 347 -0.09 -18.07 -7.26
CA TRP A 347 -0.33 -16.76 -6.63
C TRP A 347 -1.37 -16.84 -5.50
N PHE A 348 -2.31 -17.79 -5.57
CA PHE A 348 -3.31 -18.03 -4.53
C PHE A 348 -2.79 -18.84 -3.33
N ASN A 349 -1.48 -19.14 -3.29
CA ASN A 349 -0.82 -19.49 -2.03
C ASN A 349 -0.59 -18.24 -1.15
N LYS A 350 -0.71 -17.03 -1.71
CA LYS A 350 -0.64 -15.76 -0.97
C LYS A 350 -2.05 -15.31 -0.57
N PRO A 351 -2.43 -15.36 0.72
CA PRO A 351 -3.81 -15.10 1.12
C PRO A 351 -4.26 -13.64 0.93
N LYS A 352 -3.32 -12.70 0.70
CA LYS A 352 -3.63 -11.30 0.38
C LYS A 352 -4.51 -11.16 -0.87
N PHE A 353 -4.41 -12.07 -1.84
CA PHE A 353 -5.24 -12.04 -3.05
C PHE A 353 -6.72 -12.32 -2.74
N HIS A 354 -7.02 -13.15 -1.74
CA HIS A 354 -8.40 -13.41 -1.34
C HIS A 354 -9.09 -12.15 -0.79
N LEU A 355 -8.35 -11.24 -0.13
CA LEU A 355 -8.92 -10.02 0.45
C LEU A 355 -9.59 -9.09 -0.58
N PHE A 356 -9.27 -9.23 -1.87
CA PHE A 356 -9.89 -8.44 -2.94
C PHE A 356 -11.40 -8.71 -3.07
N VAL A 357 -11.87 -9.92 -2.73
CA VAL A 357 -13.30 -10.26 -2.80
C VAL A 357 -14.14 -9.49 -1.76
N HIS A 358 -13.49 -8.92 -0.74
CA HIS A 358 -14.14 -8.16 0.34
C HIS A 358 -14.15 -6.64 0.09
N LEU A 359 -13.51 -6.14 -0.97
CA LEU A 359 -13.44 -4.69 -1.24
C LEU A 359 -14.83 -4.05 -1.39
N ALA A 360 -15.74 -4.72 -2.12
CA ALA A 360 -17.08 -4.20 -2.33
C ALA A 360 -17.89 -4.06 -1.03
N GLN A 361 -17.73 -5.00 -0.10
CA GLN A 361 -18.39 -4.94 1.21
C GLN A 361 -17.84 -3.78 2.04
N HIS A 362 -16.52 -3.65 2.14
CA HIS A 362 -15.91 -2.58 2.93
C HIS A 362 -16.16 -1.20 2.33
N ILE A 363 -16.19 -1.05 1.01
CA ILE A 363 -16.48 0.25 0.39
C ILE A 363 -17.94 0.68 0.62
N ARG A 364 -18.90 -0.26 0.61
CA ARG A 364 -20.28 0.07 0.98
C ARG A 364 -20.37 0.59 2.42
N ARG A 365 -19.54 0.10 3.33
CA ARG A 365 -19.57 0.45 4.75
C ARG A 365 -18.78 1.71 5.10
N PHE A 366 -17.57 1.85 4.53
CA PHE A 366 -16.62 2.89 4.92
C PHE A 366 -16.35 3.94 3.83
N GLY A 367 -16.95 3.78 2.65
CA GLY A 367 -16.65 4.61 1.49
C GLY A 367 -15.33 4.23 0.81
N PRO A 368 -14.72 5.17 0.05
CA PRO A 368 -13.50 4.91 -0.72
C PRO A 368 -12.35 4.33 0.11
N LEU A 369 -11.62 3.37 -0.47
CA LEU A 369 -10.52 2.65 0.21
C LEU A 369 -9.42 3.57 0.78
N ILE A 370 -9.20 4.72 0.15
CA ILE A 370 -8.18 5.68 0.59
C ILE A 370 -8.47 6.28 1.98
N LEU A 371 -9.74 6.27 2.42
CA LEU A 371 -10.14 6.83 3.72
C LEU A 371 -9.62 6.02 4.91
N TYR A 372 -9.26 4.77 4.67
CA TYR A 372 -8.71 3.86 5.70
C TYR A 372 -7.37 3.24 5.28
N ALA A 373 -6.61 3.95 4.45
CA ALA A 373 -5.24 3.59 4.11
C ALA A 373 -4.27 4.01 5.23
N THR A 374 -3.32 3.15 5.60
CA THR A 374 -2.43 3.40 6.75
C THR A 374 -1.18 4.23 6.42
N GLU A 375 -1.00 4.65 5.16
CA GLU A 375 0.21 5.37 4.72
C GLU A 375 0.50 6.64 5.55
N SER A 376 -0.54 7.42 5.87
CA SER A 376 -0.39 8.63 6.69
C SER A 376 0.04 8.28 8.13
N PHE A 377 -0.53 7.23 8.72
CA PHE A 377 -0.15 6.75 10.06
C PHE A 377 1.29 6.19 10.08
N GLU A 378 1.68 5.43 9.07
CA GLU A 378 3.06 4.93 8.94
C GLU A 378 4.08 6.05 8.74
N SER A 379 3.73 7.08 7.96
CA SER A 379 4.57 8.26 7.83
C SER A 379 4.72 9.00 9.16
N PHE A 380 3.68 8.99 10.01
CA PHE A 380 3.70 9.57 11.34
C PHE A 380 4.62 8.81 12.31
N ASN A 381 4.88 7.51 12.07
CA ASN A 381 5.87 6.75 12.87
C ASN A 381 7.27 7.36 12.82
N LEU A 382 7.61 8.16 11.81
CA LEU A 382 8.87 8.92 11.80
C LEU A 382 8.88 9.97 12.91
N VAL A 383 7.76 10.67 13.13
CA VAL A 383 7.63 11.68 14.20
C VAL A 383 7.81 11.03 15.56
N ILE A 384 7.18 9.86 15.78
CA ILE A 384 7.34 9.07 17.01
C ILE A 384 8.80 8.68 17.23
N ARG A 385 9.46 8.15 16.19
CA ARG A 385 10.89 7.77 16.25
C ARG A 385 11.79 8.96 16.57
N LEU A 386 11.55 10.13 16.00
CA LEU A 386 12.33 11.33 16.31
C LEU A 386 12.20 11.73 17.78
N ARG A 387 11.00 11.63 18.39
CA ARG A 387 10.83 11.88 19.83
C ARG A 387 11.62 10.93 20.71
N SER A 388 11.76 9.67 20.29
CA SER A 388 12.62 8.68 20.96
C SER A 388 14.13 8.97 20.76
N ILE A 389 14.55 9.26 19.52
CA ILE A 389 15.97 9.48 19.18
C ILE A 389 16.55 10.67 19.94
N HIS A 390 15.76 11.72 20.14
CA HIS A 390 16.15 12.97 20.79
C HIS A 390 15.83 13.02 22.30
N SER A 391 15.41 11.91 22.92
CA SER A 391 15.23 11.84 24.38
C SER A 391 16.45 11.25 25.10
N SER A 392 16.39 11.20 26.43
CA SER A 392 17.40 10.53 27.28
C SER A 392 17.45 9.02 27.09
N LYS A 393 16.38 8.43 26.51
CA LYS A 393 16.19 6.99 26.22
C LYS A 393 16.14 6.08 27.45
N HIS A 394 16.07 6.63 28.67
CA HIS A 394 15.90 5.82 29.88
C HIS A 394 14.50 5.23 30.00
N ALA A 395 13.48 5.97 29.57
CA ALA A 395 12.09 5.50 29.53
C ALA A 395 11.42 5.95 28.22
N PRO A 396 11.76 5.35 27.06
CA PRO A 396 11.35 5.85 25.75
C PRO A 396 9.85 6.06 25.60
N SER A 397 9.04 5.13 26.11
CA SER A 397 7.57 5.21 26.05
C SER A 397 7.03 6.45 26.80
N VAL A 398 7.58 6.75 27.97
CA VAL A 398 7.20 7.91 28.80
C VAL A 398 7.67 9.21 28.15
N ASP A 399 8.90 9.23 27.63
CA ASP A 399 9.47 10.39 26.95
C ASP A 399 8.64 10.76 25.71
N ILE A 400 8.27 9.76 24.90
CA ILE A 400 7.41 9.93 23.73
C ILE A 400 6.04 10.48 24.15
N ALA A 401 5.39 9.85 25.15
CA ALA A 401 4.06 10.26 25.60
C ALA A 401 4.04 11.71 26.10
N ARG A 402 5.03 12.13 26.90
CA ARG A 402 5.17 13.52 27.36
C ARG A 402 5.37 14.49 26.20
N ALA A 403 6.22 14.13 25.23
CA ALA A 403 6.46 14.98 24.07
C ALA A 403 5.21 15.17 23.21
N PHE A 404 4.42 14.10 23.01
CA PHE A 404 3.15 14.19 22.27
C PHE A 404 2.06 14.92 23.06
N SER A 405 1.98 14.75 24.37
CA SER A 405 1.08 15.53 25.23
C SER A 405 1.37 17.03 25.10
N HIS A 406 2.64 17.42 25.18
CA HIS A 406 3.05 18.82 24.98
C HIS A 406 2.76 19.32 23.56
N LEU A 407 3.04 18.51 22.54
CA LEU A 407 2.74 18.83 21.15
C LEU A 407 1.24 19.05 20.91
N HIS A 408 0.39 18.17 21.45
CA HIS A 408 -1.06 18.30 21.34
C HIS A 408 -1.58 19.54 22.09
N ALA A 409 -1.03 19.88 23.25
CA ALA A 409 -1.40 21.10 23.97
C ALA A 409 -1.06 22.36 23.17
N ILE A 410 0.15 22.43 22.57
CA ILE A 410 0.53 23.55 21.69
C ILE A 410 -0.41 23.63 20.49
N ARG A 411 -0.66 22.50 19.81
CA ARG A 411 -1.59 22.45 18.66
C ARG A 411 -2.97 22.94 19.05
N HIS A 412 -3.51 22.49 20.18
CA HIS A 412 -4.82 22.93 20.69
C HIS A 412 -4.86 24.44 20.87
N LEU A 413 -3.87 25.02 21.55
CA LEU A 413 -3.82 26.47 21.80
C LEU A 413 -3.68 27.29 20.51
N VAL A 414 -2.76 26.92 19.64
CA VAL A 414 -2.48 27.66 18.39
C VAL A 414 -3.64 27.55 17.40
N SER A 415 -4.32 26.41 17.35
CA SER A 415 -5.51 26.22 16.52
C SER A 415 -6.76 26.91 17.07
N GLY A 416 -6.68 27.69 18.15
CA GLY A 416 -7.83 28.36 18.77
C GLY A 416 -8.73 27.42 19.58
N GLY A 417 -8.20 26.31 20.09
CA GLY A 417 -8.91 25.42 20.98
C GLY A 417 -9.31 26.10 22.29
N TYR A 418 -10.51 25.80 22.76
CA TYR A 418 -11.07 26.35 24.00
C TYR A 418 -10.55 25.59 25.23
N VAL A 419 -10.36 26.33 26.32
CA VAL A 419 -10.09 25.82 27.66
C VAL A 419 -11.20 26.31 28.59
N PHE A 420 -11.74 25.39 29.38
CA PHE A 420 -12.89 25.61 30.25
C PHE A 420 -12.67 25.08 31.67
N SER A 421 -11.42 24.75 32.01
CA SER A 421 -11.00 24.42 33.38
C SER A 421 -9.71 25.15 33.75
N ASP A 422 -9.58 25.54 35.02
CA ASP A 422 -8.33 26.10 35.56
C ASP A 422 -7.32 25.00 35.97
N GLU A 423 -6.16 25.40 36.49
CA GLU A 423 -5.09 24.50 36.94
C GLU A 423 -5.48 23.60 38.13
N ASN A 424 -6.53 23.96 38.86
CA ASN A 424 -7.08 23.19 39.97
C ASN A 424 -8.26 22.29 39.52
N GLY A 425 -8.62 22.34 38.23
CA GLY A 425 -9.74 21.59 37.65
C GLY A 425 -11.11 22.25 37.86
N ASN A 426 -11.18 23.49 38.35
CA ASN A 426 -12.46 24.20 38.48
C ASN A 426 -12.95 24.64 37.10
N LYS A 427 -14.25 24.52 36.86
CA LYS A 427 -14.88 25.03 35.64
C LYS A 427 -14.69 26.55 35.55
N ILE A 428 -14.23 27.03 34.40
CA ILE A 428 -14.15 28.44 34.05
C ILE A 428 -14.96 28.72 32.79
N ALA A 429 -15.29 29.99 32.55
CA ALA A 429 -15.86 30.39 31.26
C ALA A 429 -14.90 29.95 30.13
N PRO A 430 -15.43 29.41 29.00
CA PRO A 430 -14.62 29.03 27.85
C PRO A 430 -13.73 30.18 27.39
N ARG A 431 -12.43 29.92 27.25
CA ARG A 431 -11.42 30.90 26.83
C ARG A 431 -10.49 30.29 25.81
N GLN A 432 -9.96 31.12 24.92
CA GLN A 432 -8.93 30.77 23.94
C GLN A 432 -7.59 31.40 24.31
N ALA A 433 -6.55 30.98 23.61
CA ALA A 433 -5.26 31.65 23.66
C ALA A 433 -5.34 33.09 23.12
N GLY A 434 -4.45 33.96 23.60
CA GLY A 434 -4.38 35.35 23.11
C GLY A 434 -3.89 35.45 21.66
N ARG A 435 -4.16 36.60 21.01
CA ARG A 435 -3.91 36.82 19.57
C ARG A 435 -2.50 36.46 19.10
N GLU A 436 -1.47 36.71 19.92
CA GLU A 436 -0.07 36.46 19.55
C GLU A 436 0.24 34.96 19.45
N VAL A 437 -0.45 34.13 20.24
CA VAL A 437 -0.33 32.67 20.16
C VAL A 437 -1.06 32.15 18.91
N LEU A 438 -2.24 32.70 18.62
CA LEU A 438 -3.01 32.33 17.42
C LEU A 438 -2.29 32.73 16.12
N ALA A 439 -1.58 33.86 16.12
CA ALA A 439 -0.79 34.33 14.99
C ALA A 439 0.34 33.36 14.56
N LEU A 440 0.71 32.38 15.40
CA LEU A 440 1.65 31.32 15.01
C LEU A 440 1.12 30.43 13.87
N LEU A 441 -0.19 30.44 13.60
CA LEU A 441 -0.76 29.78 12.41
C LEU A 441 -0.25 30.39 11.08
N GLU A 442 0.24 31.63 11.10
CA GLU A 442 0.77 32.30 9.92
C GLU A 442 2.24 31.90 9.64
N ASP A 443 2.95 31.34 10.63
CA ASP A 443 4.35 30.92 10.47
C ASP A 443 4.44 29.50 9.87
N GLN A 444 4.79 29.44 8.59
CA GLN A 444 4.96 28.19 7.84
C GLN A 444 6.04 27.25 8.43
N ARG A 445 7.09 27.79 9.06
CA ARG A 445 8.10 26.96 9.73
C ARG A 445 7.54 26.38 11.01
N PHE A 446 6.79 27.16 11.78
CA PHE A 446 6.09 26.67 12.96
C PHE A 446 5.12 25.55 12.60
N LEU A 447 4.25 25.77 11.60
CA LEU A 447 3.33 24.75 11.12
C LEU A 447 4.06 23.46 10.74
N LYS A 448 5.20 23.57 10.05
CA LYS A 448 6.05 22.42 9.70
C LYS A 448 6.58 21.68 10.93
N PHE A 449 7.13 22.40 11.90
CA PHE A 449 7.63 21.78 13.14
C PHE A 449 6.54 21.12 13.97
N MET A 450 5.32 21.65 13.92
CA MET A 450 4.17 21.11 14.62
C MET A 450 3.37 20.09 13.82
N SER A 451 3.79 19.73 12.60
CA SER A 451 3.05 18.87 11.66
C SER A 451 1.62 19.36 11.37
N MET A 452 1.48 20.67 11.26
CA MET A 452 0.26 21.43 10.99
C MET A 452 0.25 22.01 9.57
N GLU A 453 1.13 21.58 8.66
CA GLU A 453 1.20 22.13 7.29
C GLU A 453 -0.10 21.96 6.49
N GLY A 454 -0.98 21.05 6.93
CA GLY A 454 -2.29 20.87 6.30
C GLY A 454 -3.32 21.95 6.63
N LEU A 455 -3.02 22.87 7.55
CA LEU A 455 -3.90 23.99 7.93
C LEU A 455 -3.59 25.28 7.16
N SER A 456 -2.52 25.31 6.36
CA SER A 456 -2.24 26.47 5.52
C SER A 456 -3.23 26.51 4.34
N ASP A 457 -4.05 27.56 4.28
CA ASP A 457 -5.02 27.84 3.19
C ASP A 457 -4.37 28.22 1.84
N GLY A 458 -3.04 28.14 1.74
CA GLY A 458 -2.30 28.48 0.52
C GLY A 458 -2.53 27.48 -0.61
N SER A 459 -3.69 27.54 -1.26
CA SER A 459 -3.90 26.89 -2.55
C SER A 459 -2.91 27.50 -3.53
N ASN A 460 -1.98 26.69 -4.02
CA ASN A 460 -1.09 27.09 -5.11
C ASN A 460 -1.83 27.17 -6.46
N SER A 461 -3.16 27.03 -6.50
CA SER A 461 -3.95 27.15 -7.73
C SER A 461 -3.67 28.50 -8.42
N GLY A 462 -3.46 28.46 -9.73
CA GLY A 462 -3.08 29.63 -10.53
C GLY A 462 -1.59 29.97 -10.46
N PHE A 463 -0.80 29.36 -9.57
CA PHE A 463 0.63 29.60 -9.52
C PHE A 463 1.31 29.22 -10.84
N CYS A 464 1.97 30.21 -11.45
CA CYS A 464 2.59 30.08 -12.77
C CYS A 464 4.11 30.15 -12.68
N MET A 465 4.77 29.37 -13.55
CA MET A 465 6.20 29.52 -13.78
C MET A 465 6.42 30.16 -15.15
N PRO A 466 6.97 31.38 -15.23
CA PRO A 466 7.33 32.01 -16.49
C PRO A 466 8.28 31.14 -17.32
N VAL A 467 8.23 31.29 -18.65
CA VAL A 467 9.27 30.72 -19.51
C VAL A 467 10.57 31.47 -19.25
N VAL A 468 11.67 30.74 -19.04
CA VAL A 468 12.97 31.32 -18.69
C VAL A 468 13.45 32.23 -19.82
N GLY A 469 13.89 33.45 -19.48
CA GLY A 469 14.42 34.41 -20.45
C GLY A 469 13.37 35.09 -21.33
N THR A 470 12.07 34.89 -21.08
CA THR A 470 11.00 35.61 -21.79
C THR A 470 10.31 36.62 -20.87
N GLY A 471 10.36 37.90 -21.24
CA GLY A 471 9.53 38.93 -20.61
C GLY A 471 8.13 39.03 -21.24
N PRO A 472 7.31 39.98 -20.77
CA PRO A 472 5.98 40.23 -21.33
C PRO A 472 6.04 40.58 -22.82
N CYS A 473 5.16 40.00 -23.63
CA CYS A 473 5.05 40.25 -25.07
C CYS A 473 3.65 40.77 -25.44
N ARG A 474 3.47 41.28 -26.66
CA ARG A 474 2.12 41.68 -27.12
C ARG A 474 1.31 40.42 -27.44
N TRP A 475 -0.02 40.52 -27.31
CA TRP A 475 -0.94 39.44 -27.70
C TRP A 475 -0.66 38.88 -29.10
N GLY A 476 -0.46 39.75 -30.10
CA GLY A 476 -0.20 39.34 -31.49
C GLY A 476 1.10 38.57 -31.70
N ASP A 477 2.03 38.61 -30.75
CA ASP A 477 3.29 37.86 -30.82
C ASP A 477 3.15 36.41 -30.30
N THR A 478 2.08 36.14 -29.55
CA THR A 478 1.75 34.82 -29.01
C THR A 478 1.33 33.85 -30.10
N MET A 479 1.41 32.54 -29.83
CA MET A 479 0.86 31.54 -30.77
C MET A 479 -0.65 31.71 -30.91
N THR A 480 -1.33 31.96 -29.79
CA THR A 480 -2.78 32.16 -29.74
C THR A 480 -3.23 33.35 -30.60
N GLY A 481 -2.51 34.48 -30.50
CA GLY A 481 -2.78 35.68 -31.30
C GLY A 481 -2.53 35.47 -32.79
N LYS A 482 -1.46 34.75 -33.16
CA LYS A 482 -1.14 34.42 -34.56
C LYS A 482 -2.16 33.48 -35.21
N LEU A 483 -2.77 32.59 -34.42
CA LEU A 483 -3.85 31.71 -34.88
C LEU A 483 -5.21 32.42 -35.02
N GLY A 484 -5.30 33.71 -34.64
CA GLY A 484 -6.55 34.47 -34.69
C GLY A 484 -7.62 33.97 -33.73
N ILE A 485 -7.22 33.22 -32.69
CA ILE A 485 -8.16 32.69 -31.71
C ILE A 485 -8.62 33.84 -30.80
N PRO A 486 -9.94 34.08 -30.69
CA PRO A 486 -10.46 35.16 -29.86
C PRO A 486 -10.04 34.99 -28.40
N ASN A 487 -9.68 36.09 -27.75
CA ASN A 487 -9.52 36.15 -26.30
C ASN A 487 -10.56 37.11 -25.71
N LEU A 488 -10.77 37.00 -24.40
CA LEU A 488 -11.56 37.91 -23.57
C LEU A 488 -10.85 39.26 -23.32
N LEU A 489 -9.57 39.40 -23.69
CA LEU A 489 -8.77 40.62 -23.52
C LEU A 489 -8.81 41.56 -24.74
N ARG A 490 -8.57 42.86 -24.52
CA ARG A 490 -8.54 43.89 -25.57
C ARG A 490 -7.26 43.76 -26.41
N GLN A 491 -7.36 43.97 -27.71
CA GLN A 491 -6.20 44.01 -28.61
C GLN A 491 -5.20 45.11 -28.15
N GLY A 492 -3.96 44.72 -27.87
CA GLY A 492 -2.87 45.65 -27.48
C GLY A 492 -2.27 45.42 -26.10
N GLU A 493 -2.88 44.58 -25.27
CA GLU A 493 -2.40 44.27 -23.92
C GLU A 493 -1.15 43.37 -23.91
N LYS A 494 -0.28 43.57 -22.91
CA LYS A 494 0.91 42.74 -22.68
C LYS A 494 0.48 41.46 -21.97
N VAL A 495 1.07 40.34 -22.38
CA VAL A 495 0.86 39.03 -21.77
C VAL A 495 2.19 38.37 -21.45
N GLN A 496 2.23 37.58 -20.39
CA GLN A 496 3.39 36.80 -20.01
C GLN A 496 3.16 35.33 -20.38
N ARG A 497 4.17 34.72 -21.01
CA ARG A 497 4.15 33.29 -21.34
C ARG A 497 4.72 32.47 -20.19
N CYS A 498 4.03 31.39 -19.86
CA CYS A 498 4.41 30.50 -18.76
C CYS A 498 4.67 29.08 -19.26
N ARG A 499 5.65 28.38 -18.66
CA ARG A 499 5.94 26.97 -18.97
C ARG A 499 5.01 26.01 -18.25
N SER A 500 4.39 26.46 -17.16
CA SER A 500 3.45 25.65 -16.38
C SER A 500 2.56 26.50 -15.49
N VAL A 501 1.39 25.97 -15.17
CA VAL A 501 0.44 26.50 -14.18
C VAL A 501 -0.06 25.37 -13.27
N VAL A 502 -0.34 25.67 -12.01
CA VAL A 502 -1.01 24.74 -11.08
C VAL A 502 -2.52 24.91 -11.20
N LEU A 503 -3.23 23.82 -11.48
CA LEU A 503 -4.69 23.77 -11.64
C LEU A 503 -5.41 23.77 -10.29
N SER A 504 -6.72 23.99 -10.30
CA SER A 504 -7.58 24.00 -9.10
C SER A 504 -7.54 22.71 -8.29
N ASN A 505 -7.30 21.56 -8.94
CA ASN A 505 -7.14 20.27 -8.26
C ASN A 505 -5.69 20.01 -7.76
N GLY A 506 -4.79 20.99 -7.90
CA GLY A 506 -3.37 20.94 -7.54
C GLY A 506 -2.46 20.25 -8.55
N ASP A 507 -2.99 19.78 -9.69
CA ASP A 507 -2.16 19.23 -10.77
C ASP A 507 -1.36 20.33 -11.47
N LYS A 508 -0.26 19.96 -12.11
CA LYS A 508 0.56 20.89 -12.89
C LYS A 508 0.31 20.70 -14.38
N ALA A 509 -0.32 21.68 -15.03
CA ALA A 509 -0.40 21.76 -16.48
C ALA A 509 0.91 22.35 -17.03
N GLN A 510 1.44 21.79 -18.12
CA GLN A 510 2.73 22.18 -18.69
C GLN A 510 2.65 22.21 -20.21
N ILE A 511 3.40 23.11 -20.85
CA ILE A 511 3.52 23.14 -22.32
C ILE A 511 3.98 21.77 -22.84
N SER A 512 3.42 21.36 -23.98
CA SER A 512 3.61 20.07 -24.64
C SER A 512 3.10 18.85 -23.85
N LYS A 513 2.37 19.05 -22.76
CA LYS A 513 1.72 17.99 -21.96
C LYS A 513 0.20 18.09 -22.06
N TYR A 514 -0.50 17.13 -21.47
CA TYR A 514 -1.92 16.92 -21.72
C TYR A 514 -2.76 17.24 -20.49
N VAL A 515 -3.97 17.75 -20.74
CA VAL A 515 -4.97 18.09 -19.72
C VAL A 515 -6.35 17.58 -20.14
N ILE A 516 -7.21 17.31 -19.16
CA ILE A 516 -8.66 17.20 -19.36
C ILE A 516 -9.27 18.59 -19.16
N TYR A 517 -10.17 18.98 -20.05
CA TYR A 517 -10.94 20.21 -19.98
C TYR A 517 -12.42 19.94 -20.23
N ARG A 518 -13.27 20.85 -19.77
CA ARG A 518 -14.72 20.81 -19.99
C ARG A 518 -15.07 21.48 -21.32
N LYS A 519 -15.96 20.85 -22.10
CA LYS A 519 -16.55 21.41 -23.31
C LYS A 519 -17.99 20.91 -23.44
N ASP A 520 -18.97 21.81 -23.43
CA ASP A 520 -20.40 21.47 -23.58
C ASP A 520 -20.81 20.32 -22.63
N ASP A 521 -20.45 20.44 -21.34
CA ASP A 521 -20.58 19.43 -20.27
C ASP A 521 -19.81 18.11 -20.46
N ASN A 522 -19.14 17.93 -21.58
CA ASN A 522 -18.29 16.78 -21.85
C ASN A 522 -16.86 17.03 -21.38
N ARG A 523 -16.15 15.92 -21.10
CA ARG A 523 -14.72 15.94 -20.80
C ARG A 523 -13.95 15.61 -22.07
N CYS A 524 -13.01 16.47 -22.43
CA CYS A 524 -12.15 16.31 -23.59
C CYS A 524 -10.68 16.33 -23.16
N VAL A 525 -9.81 15.69 -23.95
CA VAL A 525 -8.36 15.73 -23.74
C VAL A 525 -7.75 16.71 -24.74
N GLY A 526 -6.76 17.49 -24.31
CA GLY A 526 -6.02 18.39 -25.18
C GLY A 526 -4.56 18.49 -24.77
N ARG A 527 -3.67 18.73 -25.73
CA ARG A 527 -2.26 19.04 -25.49
C ARG A 527 -2.10 20.55 -25.35
N VAL A 528 -1.41 21.00 -24.32
CA VAL A 528 -1.16 22.41 -24.03
C VAL A 528 -0.04 22.92 -24.95
N GLU A 529 -0.29 23.99 -25.70
CA GLU A 529 0.66 24.61 -26.61
C GLU A 529 1.19 25.95 -26.05
N GLU A 530 0.35 26.69 -25.35
CA GLU A 530 0.72 27.98 -24.77
C GLU A 530 -0.06 28.22 -23.46
N ILE A 531 0.58 28.85 -22.48
CA ILE A 531 -0.03 29.27 -21.21
C ILE A 531 0.20 30.77 -21.09
N LEU A 532 -0.89 31.53 -20.97
CA LEU A 532 -0.87 32.98 -20.97
C LEU A 532 -1.40 33.52 -19.65
N VAL A 533 -0.67 34.47 -19.07
CA VAL A 533 -1.04 35.18 -17.84
C VAL A 533 -0.95 36.69 -18.04
N GLU A 534 -1.72 37.42 -17.25
CA GLU A 534 -1.62 38.87 -17.15
C GLU A 534 -0.37 39.25 -16.34
N PRO A 535 0.56 40.06 -16.88
CA PRO A 535 1.86 40.32 -16.24
C PRO A 535 1.78 41.06 -14.90
N ASP A 536 0.76 41.89 -14.69
CA ASP A 536 0.69 42.78 -13.53
C ASP A 536 -0.03 42.13 -12.33
N THR A 537 -0.94 41.19 -12.59
CA THR A 537 -1.78 40.53 -11.58
C THR A 537 -1.44 39.05 -11.39
N ASP A 538 -0.59 38.49 -12.25
CA ASP A 538 -0.34 37.04 -12.40
C ASP A 538 -1.62 36.22 -12.67
N ALA A 539 -2.72 36.87 -13.08
CA ALA A 539 -3.98 36.20 -13.38
C ALA A 539 -3.84 35.29 -14.61
N VAL A 540 -4.29 34.04 -14.49
CA VAL A 540 -4.26 33.08 -15.59
C VAL A 540 -5.35 33.41 -16.60
N LEU A 541 -4.95 33.85 -17.79
CA LEU A 541 -5.87 34.20 -18.88
C LEU A 541 -6.46 32.95 -19.53
N GLY A 542 -5.65 31.90 -19.63
CA GLY A 542 -6.05 30.59 -20.12
C GLY A 542 -4.92 29.86 -20.81
N LEU A 543 -5.28 28.70 -21.37
CA LEU A 543 -4.35 27.80 -22.02
C LEU A 543 -4.79 27.60 -23.47
N LEU A 544 -3.88 27.84 -24.40
CA LEU A 544 -4.03 27.36 -25.76
C LEU A 544 -3.79 25.86 -25.75
N ILE A 545 -4.79 25.10 -26.18
CA ILE A 545 -4.67 23.67 -26.38
C ILE A 545 -4.94 23.31 -27.83
N VAL A 546 -4.37 22.19 -28.24
CA VAL A 546 -4.78 21.46 -29.44
C VAL A 546 -5.59 20.24 -28.99
N ALA A 547 -6.81 20.08 -29.53
CA ALA A 547 -7.71 19.01 -29.11
C ALA A 547 -7.13 17.63 -29.44
N CYS A 548 -7.40 16.64 -28.59
CA CYS A 548 -7.04 15.26 -28.83
C CYS A 548 -8.29 14.42 -29.07
N ARG A 549 -8.24 13.57 -30.10
CA ARG A 549 -9.24 12.53 -30.34
C ARG A 549 -8.84 11.27 -29.57
N ILE A 550 -9.69 10.86 -28.63
CA ILE A 550 -9.57 9.57 -27.96
C ILE A 550 -10.21 8.50 -28.83
N GLY A 551 -9.44 7.50 -29.24
CA GLY A 551 -9.87 6.44 -30.14
C GLY A 551 -9.89 5.05 -29.47
N PRO A 552 -9.85 3.96 -30.26
CA PRO A 552 -9.86 2.60 -29.72
C PRO A 552 -8.58 2.28 -28.95
N ASP A 553 -8.63 1.20 -28.18
CA ASP A 553 -7.51 0.68 -27.39
C ASP A 553 -6.35 0.19 -28.28
N ILE A 554 -5.13 0.60 -27.93
CA ILE A 554 -3.89 0.18 -28.60
C ILE A 554 -3.32 -1.06 -27.92
N LEU A 555 -3.05 -2.10 -28.72
CA LEU A 555 -2.32 -3.29 -28.26
C LEU A 555 -0.79 -3.06 -28.28
N PRO A 556 -0.03 -3.62 -27.33
CA PRO A 556 -0.46 -4.54 -26.28
C PRO A 556 -1.01 -3.84 -25.04
N TYR A 557 -0.93 -2.51 -24.94
CA TYR A 557 -1.24 -1.75 -23.72
C TYR A 557 -2.70 -1.90 -23.25
N ARG A 558 -3.65 -2.10 -24.18
CA ARG A 558 -5.10 -2.06 -23.94
C ARG A 558 -5.52 -0.72 -23.29
N LEU A 559 -4.95 0.36 -23.83
CA LEU A 559 -5.21 1.73 -23.42
C LEU A 559 -5.64 2.55 -24.65
N PRO A 560 -6.57 3.50 -24.52
CA PRO A 560 -7.14 4.20 -25.68
C PRO A 560 -6.11 5.11 -26.35
N SER A 561 -6.10 5.08 -27.68
CA SER A 561 -5.30 5.98 -28.50
C SER A 561 -5.64 7.45 -28.22
N CYS A 562 -4.65 8.33 -28.27
CA CYS A 562 -4.76 9.76 -28.02
C CYS A 562 -4.08 10.52 -29.16
N ALA A 563 -4.87 10.89 -30.18
CA ALA A 563 -4.36 11.52 -31.39
C ALA A 563 -4.57 13.04 -31.37
N VAL A 564 -3.50 13.82 -31.43
CA VAL A 564 -3.56 15.28 -31.53
C VAL A 564 -4.18 15.70 -32.87
N GLN A 565 -5.20 16.57 -32.82
CA GLN A 565 -5.89 17.12 -34.00
C GLN A 565 -5.30 18.49 -34.33
N LEU A 566 -4.24 18.53 -35.14
CA LEU A 566 -3.40 19.71 -35.39
C LEU A 566 -4.12 20.94 -35.99
N ASP A 567 -5.37 20.78 -36.39
CA ASP A 567 -6.26 21.81 -36.93
C ASP A 567 -7.28 22.33 -35.90
N GLN A 568 -7.35 21.75 -34.69
CA GLN A 568 -8.35 22.05 -33.67
C GLN A 568 -7.77 22.75 -32.45
N TYR A 569 -7.26 23.97 -32.64
CA TYR A 569 -6.78 24.82 -31.55
C TYR A 569 -7.94 25.51 -30.83
N ARG A 570 -7.82 25.65 -29.51
CA ARG A 570 -8.80 26.33 -28.65
C ARG A 570 -8.11 27.01 -27.49
N MET A 571 -8.56 28.20 -27.13
CA MET A 571 -8.22 28.82 -25.85
C MET A 571 -9.21 28.33 -24.80
N ILE A 572 -8.71 27.77 -23.70
CA ILE A 572 -9.52 27.23 -22.61
C ILE A 572 -9.33 28.10 -21.37
N ALA A 573 -10.45 28.50 -20.76
CA ALA A 573 -10.42 29.28 -19.54
C ALA A 573 -9.90 28.44 -18.36
N PHE A 574 -9.24 29.09 -17.39
CA PHE A 574 -8.60 28.39 -16.28
C PHE A 574 -9.59 27.53 -15.45
N ASN A 575 -10.83 28.00 -15.28
CA ASN A 575 -11.90 27.30 -14.56
C ASN A 575 -12.53 26.11 -15.33
N GLU A 576 -12.25 25.98 -16.63
CA GLU A 576 -12.68 24.85 -17.46
C GLU A 576 -11.66 23.71 -17.48
N LEU A 577 -10.45 23.94 -16.98
CA LEU A 577 -9.42 22.92 -16.81
C LEU A 577 -9.74 22.05 -15.60
N ILE A 578 -9.69 20.73 -15.79
CA ILE A 578 -10.08 19.76 -14.76
C ILE A 578 -8.84 19.18 -14.10
N CYS A 579 -7.95 18.55 -14.88
CA CYS A 579 -6.77 17.87 -14.36
C CYS A 579 -5.69 17.66 -15.43
N ALA A 580 -4.46 17.38 -14.99
CA ALA A 580 -3.40 16.93 -15.90
C ALA A 580 -3.53 15.43 -16.16
N VAL A 581 -3.18 15.00 -17.37
CA VAL A 581 -3.23 13.57 -17.74
C VAL A 581 -1.94 13.08 -18.36
N ASN A 582 -1.62 11.83 -18.05
CA ASN A 582 -0.46 11.16 -18.57
C ASN A 582 -0.77 10.51 -19.92
N VAL A 583 0.03 10.83 -20.93
CA VAL A 583 -0.07 10.30 -22.29
C VAL A 583 1.33 9.81 -22.68
N ASN A 584 1.41 8.60 -23.22
CA ASN A 584 2.69 7.96 -23.57
C ASN A 584 2.73 7.58 -25.03
N HIS A 585 3.94 7.55 -25.58
CA HIS A 585 4.21 7.12 -26.95
C HIS A 585 3.99 5.61 -27.14
N ASN A 586 3.48 5.22 -28.31
CA ASN A 586 3.28 3.83 -28.70
C ASN A 586 4.60 3.13 -29.07
N CYS A 587 5.47 2.94 -28.08
CA CYS A 587 6.77 2.30 -28.26
C CYS A 587 6.68 0.88 -28.82
N ALA A 588 5.60 0.15 -28.53
CA ALA A 588 5.38 -1.21 -29.01
C ALA A 588 5.25 -1.29 -30.54
N ALA A 589 4.52 -0.35 -31.16
CA ALA A 589 4.37 -0.32 -32.61
C ALA A 589 5.65 0.15 -33.31
N HIS A 590 6.31 1.17 -32.75
CA HIS A 590 7.44 1.83 -33.40
C HIS A 590 8.81 1.26 -33.04
N ARG A 591 8.86 0.29 -32.11
CA ARG A 591 10.08 -0.40 -31.66
C ARG A 591 11.19 0.59 -31.26
N CYS A 592 10.82 1.61 -30.49
CA CYS A 592 11.74 2.67 -30.05
C CYS A 592 12.99 2.06 -29.40
N LYS A 593 14.17 2.49 -29.87
CA LYS A 593 15.46 1.96 -29.41
C LYS A 593 16.00 2.78 -28.25
N THR A 594 16.74 2.09 -27.38
CA THR A 594 17.54 2.74 -26.35
C THR A 594 18.84 3.25 -26.98
N ALA A 595 19.22 4.48 -26.65
CA ALA A 595 20.49 5.07 -27.03
C ALA A 595 21.16 5.71 -25.81
N LEU A 596 22.48 5.71 -25.77
CA LEU A 596 23.25 6.30 -24.69
C LEU A 596 23.32 7.83 -24.87
N THR A 597 22.19 8.52 -24.68
CA THR A 597 22.03 9.94 -25.00
C THR A 597 21.76 10.82 -23.79
N ARG A 598 21.33 10.24 -22.67
CA ARG A 598 20.94 11.03 -21.50
C ARG A 598 22.14 11.42 -20.67
N GLN A 599 22.38 12.71 -20.52
CA GLN A 599 23.44 13.20 -19.64
C GLN A 599 23.11 12.96 -18.17
N VAL A 600 24.03 12.34 -17.45
CA VAL A 600 23.89 12.07 -16.02
C VAL A 600 24.15 13.35 -15.24
N VAL A 601 23.22 13.69 -14.35
CA VAL A 601 23.37 14.81 -13.41
C VAL A 601 23.74 14.25 -12.03
N GLN A 602 24.92 14.60 -11.53
CA GLN A 602 25.37 14.26 -10.18
C GLN A 602 25.58 15.55 -9.39
N GLU A 603 25.07 15.60 -8.16
CA GLU A 603 25.21 16.78 -7.28
C GLU A 603 24.80 18.11 -7.95
N ARG A 604 23.78 18.07 -8.81
CA ARG A 604 23.27 19.21 -9.61
C ARG A 604 24.22 19.70 -10.71
N GLN A 605 25.25 18.94 -11.05
CA GLN A 605 26.14 19.21 -12.18
C GLN A 605 25.95 18.16 -13.27
N HIS A 606 25.95 18.64 -14.52
CA HIS A 606 26.00 17.77 -15.69
C HIS A 606 27.38 17.12 -15.76
N THR A 607 27.40 15.79 -15.91
CA THR A 607 28.63 15.02 -16.04
C THR A 607 28.85 14.60 -17.51
N ASP A 608 30.05 14.14 -17.83
CA ASP A 608 30.35 13.55 -19.15
C ASP A 608 29.81 12.11 -19.28
N HIS A 609 29.25 11.56 -18.20
CA HIS A 609 28.62 10.24 -18.23
C HIS A 609 27.25 10.31 -18.89
N LEU A 610 27.00 9.35 -19.78
CA LEU A 610 25.72 9.18 -20.44
C LEU A 610 25.04 7.90 -19.95
N GLU A 611 23.72 7.93 -19.90
CA GLU A 611 22.83 6.81 -19.60
C GLU A 611 21.92 6.49 -20.78
N ASN A 612 21.38 5.27 -20.79
CA ASN A 612 20.46 4.82 -21.82
C ASN A 612 19.10 5.54 -21.70
N GLU A 613 18.60 5.99 -22.84
CA GLU A 613 17.33 6.68 -22.99
C GLU A 613 16.55 6.15 -24.19
N VAL A 614 15.23 6.06 -24.06
CA VAL A 614 14.33 5.69 -25.14
C VAL A 614 13.99 6.96 -25.92
N ASN A 615 14.34 6.99 -27.20
CA ASN A 615 14.07 8.13 -28.07
C ASN A 615 12.83 7.87 -28.94
N HIS A 616 11.84 8.77 -28.87
CA HIS A 616 10.59 8.69 -29.63
C HIS A 616 10.68 9.53 -30.93
N THR A 617 11.57 9.15 -31.84
CA THR A 617 11.79 9.90 -33.10
C THR A 617 10.85 9.49 -34.24
N VAL A 618 10.22 8.32 -34.15
CA VAL A 618 9.30 7.79 -35.18
C VAL A 618 7.88 7.98 -34.69
N GLU A 619 7.04 8.62 -35.52
CA GLU A 619 5.63 8.92 -35.24
C GLU A 619 5.40 9.43 -33.80
N PRO A 620 5.98 10.60 -33.42
CA PRO A 620 5.95 11.09 -32.04
C PRO A 620 4.54 11.44 -31.54
N ASN A 621 3.56 11.54 -32.45
CA ASN A 621 2.16 11.80 -32.11
C ASN A 621 1.31 10.52 -31.99
N ASP A 622 1.86 9.33 -32.29
CA ASP A 622 1.18 8.07 -32.01
C ASP A 622 1.29 7.76 -30.51
N CYS A 623 0.26 8.15 -29.77
CA CYS A 623 0.22 8.07 -28.32
C CYS A 623 -1.05 7.40 -27.81
N PHE A 624 -1.03 6.99 -26.55
CA PHE A 624 -2.19 6.50 -25.81
C PHE A 624 -2.34 7.20 -24.46
N LEU A 625 -3.58 7.33 -24.01
CA LEU A 625 -3.93 7.90 -22.72
C LEU A 625 -3.74 6.85 -21.61
N ASN A 626 -2.97 7.20 -20.59
CA ASN A 626 -2.69 6.29 -19.47
C ASN A 626 -3.86 6.25 -18.48
N LEU A 627 -4.71 5.23 -18.62
CA LEU A 627 -5.81 4.98 -17.69
C LEU A 627 -5.38 4.33 -16.38
N ALA A 628 -4.10 3.98 -16.18
CA ALA A 628 -3.59 3.51 -14.89
C ALA A 628 -3.28 4.68 -13.93
N GLN A 629 -3.38 5.93 -14.39
CA GLN A 629 -3.22 7.12 -13.56
C GLN A 629 -4.21 7.10 -12.39
N LEU A 630 -3.69 7.17 -11.17
CA LEU A 630 -4.50 7.09 -9.94
C LEU A 630 -5.08 8.44 -9.54
N ARG A 631 -4.32 9.52 -9.76
CA ARG A 631 -4.77 10.88 -9.47
C ARG A 631 -5.80 11.32 -10.50
N SER A 632 -6.89 11.96 -10.05
CA SER A 632 -7.99 12.37 -10.92
C SER A 632 -8.61 11.19 -11.68
N ALA A 633 -8.52 9.98 -11.13
CA ALA A 633 -9.04 8.76 -11.75
C ALA A 633 -10.52 8.88 -12.15
N THR A 634 -11.35 9.55 -11.34
CA THR A 634 -12.78 9.75 -11.64
C THR A 634 -13.01 10.46 -12.98
N ASP A 635 -12.11 11.36 -13.39
CA ASP A 635 -12.17 12.02 -14.70
C ASP A 635 -11.49 11.20 -15.80
N VAL A 636 -10.32 10.62 -15.51
CA VAL A 636 -9.53 9.83 -16.48
C VAL A 636 -10.27 8.55 -16.89
N GLN A 637 -10.92 7.86 -15.94
CA GLN A 637 -11.63 6.60 -16.19
C GLN A 637 -12.86 6.77 -17.09
N ARG A 638 -13.32 8.00 -17.36
CA ARG A 638 -14.43 8.25 -18.31
C ARG A 638 -14.06 7.94 -19.76
N PHE A 639 -12.76 7.84 -20.06
CA PHE A 639 -12.24 7.44 -21.38
C PHE A 639 -11.99 5.94 -21.50
N ARG A 640 -12.31 5.14 -20.47
CA ARG A 640 -12.14 3.69 -20.50
C ARG A 640 -13.12 3.05 -21.48
N SER A 641 -12.62 2.14 -22.31
CA SER A 641 -13.46 1.22 -23.07
C SER A 641 -14.25 0.35 -22.09
N GLY A 642 -15.57 0.22 -22.26
CA GLY A 642 -16.41 -0.60 -21.38
C GLY A 642 -16.16 -2.11 -21.47
N ILE A 643 -15.04 -2.53 -22.07
CA ILE A 643 -14.70 -3.91 -22.39
C ILE A 643 -13.96 -4.52 -21.20
N PRO A 644 -14.52 -5.54 -20.52
CA PRO A 644 -13.84 -6.27 -19.46
C PRO A 644 -12.59 -6.99 -19.97
N PHE A 645 -11.59 -7.18 -19.11
CA PHE A 645 -10.38 -7.91 -19.48
C PHE A 645 -9.81 -8.67 -18.27
N PRO A 646 -9.68 -10.02 -18.33
CA PRO A 646 -9.86 -10.87 -19.50
C PRO A 646 -11.32 -11.07 -19.91
N GLY A 647 -12.28 -10.65 -19.07
CA GLY A 647 -13.71 -10.70 -19.41
C GLY A 647 -14.27 -12.11 -19.52
N LEU A 648 -13.61 -13.08 -18.90
CA LEU A 648 -14.05 -14.47 -18.87
C LEU A 648 -14.94 -14.72 -17.64
N PRO A 649 -16.02 -15.51 -17.77
CA PRO A 649 -16.72 -16.05 -16.61
C PRO A 649 -15.76 -16.78 -15.67
N LEU A 650 -15.99 -16.67 -14.36
CA LEU A 650 -15.07 -17.18 -13.34
C LEU A 650 -14.77 -18.68 -13.51
N ILE A 651 -15.81 -19.48 -13.79
CA ILE A 651 -15.66 -20.93 -13.96
C ILE A 651 -14.78 -21.30 -15.17
N GLU A 652 -14.99 -20.61 -16.30
CA GLU A 652 -14.17 -20.82 -17.51
C GLU A 652 -12.72 -20.42 -17.27
N ALA A 653 -12.49 -19.31 -16.56
CA ALA A 653 -11.15 -18.87 -16.19
C ALA A 653 -10.45 -19.89 -15.27
N ILE A 654 -11.18 -20.51 -14.33
CA ILE A 654 -10.67 -21.56 -13.44
C ILE A 654 -10.26 -22.81 -14.23
N GLU A 655 -11.13 -23.29 -15.11
CA GLU A 655 -10.84 -24.46 -15.95
C GLU A 655 -9.59 -24.24 -16.82
N GLN A 656 -9.49 -23.07 -17.46
CA GLN A 656 -8.31 -22.71 -18.25
C GLN A 656 -7.06 -22.54 -17.39
N ALA A 657 -7.17 -21.99 -16.18
CA ALA A 657 -6.05 -21.82 -15.26
C ALA A 657 -5.44 -23.17 -14.85
N ILE A 658 -6.26 -24.21 -14.70
CA ILE A 658 -5.79 -25.58 -14.40
C ILE A 658 -5.01 -26.16 -15.59
N LEU A 659 -5.51 -25.99 -16.81
CA LEU A 659 -4.78 -26.42 -18.02
C LEU A 659 -3.44 -25.68 -18.17
N ASN A 660 -3.43 -24.38 -17.85
CA ASN A 660 -2.20 -23.58 -17.85
C ASN A 660 -1.21 -24.04 -16.78
N LYS A 661 -1.68 -24.41 -15.59
CA LYS A 661 -0.86 -24.97 -14.53
C LYS A 661 -0.16 -26.24 -14.97
N ASP A 662 -0.90 -27.20 -15.53
CA ASP A 662 -0.34 -28.46 -16.03
C ASP A 662 0.72 -28.22 -17.12
N ARG A 663 0.47 -27.25 -18.01
CA ARG A 663 1.44 -26.84 -19.03
C ARG A 663 2.71 -26.29 -18.39
N LEU A 664 2.59 -25.35 -17.46
CA LEU A 664 3.73 -24.73 -16.78
C LEU A 664 4.55 -25.73 -15.96
N GLU A 665 3.90 -26.70 -15.31
CA GLU A 665 4.58 -27.76 -14.57
C GLU A 665 5.39 -28.68 -15.50
N ARG A 666 4.84 -29.04 -16.66
CA ARG A 666 5.58 -29.78 -17.70
C ARG A 666 6.78 -28.98 -18.23
N GLU A 667 6.57 -27.72 -18.62
CA GLU A 667 7.64 -26.84 -19.11
C GLU A 667 8.77 -26.68 -18.08
N THR A 668 8.42 -26.59 -16.80
CA THR A 668 9.40 -26.47 -15.71
C THR A 668 10.21 -27.76 -15.56
N LYS A 669 9.53 -28.92 -15.58
CA LYS A 669 10.19 -30.22 -15.49
C LYS A 669 11.13 -30.46 -16.67
N ASP A 670 10.68 -30.19 -17.89
CA ASP A 670 11.49 -30.32 -19.11
C ASP A 670 12.73 -29.40 -19.05
N ALA A 671 12.58 -28.18 -18.53
CA ALA A 671 13.68 -27.24 -18.35
C ALA A 671 14.68 -27.67 -17.25
N GLU A 672 14.21 -28.32 -16.18
CA GLU A 672 15.06 -28.90 -15.13
C GLU A 672 15.87 -30.08 -15.68
N GLU A 673 15.22 -31.00 -16.41
CA GLU A 673 15.86 -32.15 -17.06
C GLU A 673 16.89 -31.71 -18.11
N ALA A 674 16.59 -30.68 -18.90
CA ALA A 674 17.53 -30.09 -19.85
C ALA A 674 18.77 -29.48 -19.16
N LYS A 675 18.57 -28.73 -18.07
CA LYS A 675 19.67 -28.16 -17.27
C LYS A 675 20.53 -29.24 -16.61
N GLU A 676 19.92 -30.32 -16.16
CA GLU A 676 20.65 -31.46 -15.59
C GLU A 676 21.48 -32.16 -16.67
N SER A 677 20.90 -32.39 -17.85
CA SER A 677 21.59 -32.98 -19.00
C SER A 677 22.79 -32.12 -19.42
N GLU A 678 22.63 -30.79 -19.54
CA GLU A 678 23.75 -29.88 -19.82
C GLU A 678 24.82 -29.89 -18.72
N ARG A 679 24.44 -30.00 -17.44
CA ARG A 679 25.39 -30.12 -16.32
C ARG A 679 26.18 -31.42 -16.40
N GLN A 680 25.53 -32.53 -16.73
CA GLN A 680 26.17 -33.83 -16.91
C GLN A 680 27.13 -33.82 -18.11
N GLU A 681 26.75 -33.23 -19.25
CA GLU A 681 27.64 -33.06 -20.41
C GLU A 681 28.85 -32.17 -20.10
N ARG A 682 28.66 -31.02 -19.44
CA ARG A 682 29.77 -30.16 -18.99
C ARG A 682 30.67 -30.85 -17.98
N GLY A 683 30.12 -31.73 -17.14
CA GLY A 683 30.86 -32.59 -16.23
C GLY A 683 31.73 -33.60 -16.98
N ARG A 684 31.18 -34.29 -17.98
CA ARG A 684 31.90 -35.25 -18.85
C ARG A 684 32.99 -34.56 -19.69
N ALA A 685 32.71 -33.37 -20.25
CA ALA A 685 33.70 -32.59 -20.99
C ALA A 685 34.88 -32.11 -20.11
N LYS A 686 34.62 -31.76 -18.84
CA LYS A 686 35.67 -31.43 -17.87
C LYS A 686 36.48 -32.66 -17.41
N ALA A 687 35.85 -33.83 -17.32
CA ALA A 687 36.54 -35.08 -17.02
C ALA A 687 37.46 -35.53 -18.18
N SER A 688 37.00 -35.41 -19.42
CA SER A 688 37.78 -35.72 -20.63
C SER A 688 38.99 -34.78 -20.83
N LYS A 689 38.87 -33.49 -20.45
CA LYS A 689 40.02 -32.57 -20.43
C LYS A 689 41.06 -32.88 -19.34
N LYS A 690 40.70 -33.62 -18.29
CA LYS A 690 41.61 -33.97 -17.18
C LYS A 690 42.42 -35.24 -17.46
N THR A 691 41.95 -36.11 -18.35
CA THR A 691 42.67 -37.31 -18.83
C THR A 691 43.61 -37.01 -20.01
N GLY A 692 43.56 -35.81 -20.61
CA GLY A 692 44.44 -35.38 -21.70
C GLY A 692 45.70 -34.59 -21.31
N THR A 693 46.06 -34.52 -20.02
CA THR A 693 47.28 -33.81 -19.59
C THR A 693 47.99 -34.56 -18.45
N GLN A 694 48.56 -35.72 -18.78
CA GLN A 694 49.69 -36.29 -18.04
C GLN A 694 50.84 -36.57 -19.02
N ALA A 695 51.62 -35.53 -19.31
CA ALA A 695 53.00 -35.65 -19.74
C ALA A 695 53.76 -34.36 -19.37
N GLY A 696 54.61 -34.45 -18.33
CA GLY A 696 55.74 -33.57 -18.06
C GLY A 696 55.45 -32.18 -17.49
N THR A 697 55.66 -31.95 -16.19
CA THR A 697 56.93 -31.46 -15.60
C THR A 697 56.78 -31.30 -14.08
N LYS A 698 57.75 -31.80 -13.31
CA LYS A 698 57.92 -31.49 -11.88
C LYS A 698 58.32 -30.02 -11.71
N LYS A 699 57.65 -29.27 -10.84
CA LYS A 699 58.28 -28.22 -10.02
C LYS A 699 57.45 -27.91 -8.76
N THR A 700 58.21 -27.61 -7.73
CA THR A 700 57.92 -27.50 -6.29
C THR A 700 57.25 -26.19 -5.88
N GLY A 701 56.43 -26.24 -4.81
CA GLY A 701 56.37 -25.17 -3.80
C GLY A 701 55.04 -24.43 -3.61
N GLY A 702 54.59 -24.34 -2.35
CA GLY A 702 53.87 -23.19 -1.81
C GLY A 702 52.36 -23.35 -1.60
N GLY A 703 51.95 -23.54 -0.34
CA GLY A 703 50.55 -23.60 0.09
C GLY A 703 49.82 -22.24 0.09
N GLY A 704 48.49 -22.32 0.19
CA GLY A 704 47.61 -21.16 0.32
C GLY A 704 46.16 -21.48 0.01
N GLY A 705 45.48 -22.22 0.89
CA GLY A 705 44.06 -22.52 0.76
C GLY A 705 43.17 -21.28 0.92
N LYS A 706 42.30 -21.03 -0.07
CA LYS A 706 41.06 -20.27 0.10
C LYS A 706 39.91 -21.03 -0.57
N LYS A 707 39.11 -21.70 0.26
CA LYS A 707 37.81 -22.29 -0.11
C LYS A 707 36.88 -21.17 -0.61
N ARG A 708 36.63 -21.11 -1.92
CA ARG A 708 35.46 -20.42 -2.47
C ARG A 708 34.29 -21.41 -2.45
N LYS A 709 33.35 -21.21 -1.52
CA LYS A 709 32.03 -21.87 -1.55
C LYS A 709 31.34 -21.49 -2.86
N ARG A 710 31.01 -22.50 -3.65
CA ARG A 710 30.20 -22.42 -4.87
C ARG A 710 28.74 -22.31 -4.40
N VAL A 711 28.09 -21.20 -4.76
CA VAL A 711 26.63 -21.04 -4.60
C VAL A 711 26.00 -21.87 -5.72
N GLU A 712 25.44 -23.01 -5.34
CA GLU A 712 24.52 -23.75 -6.21
C GLU A 712 23.18 -23.04 -6.18
N VAL A 713 22.66 -22.77 -7.38
CA VAL A 713 21.31 -22.27 -7.60
C VAL A 713 20.37 -23.45 -7.36
N GLU A 714 19.87 -23.55 -6.14
CA GLU A 714 18.61 -24.23 -5.84
C GLU A 714 17.47 -23.31 -6.27
N VAL A 715 16.52 -23.89 -7.01
CA VAL A 715 15.23 -23.28 -7.28
C VAL A 715 14.51 -23.22 -5.94
N ASP A 716 14.28 -22.01 -5.42
CA ASP A 716 13.56 -21.73 -4.18
C ASP A 716 12.21 -22.47 -4.14
N ARG A 717 12.21 -23.66 -3.53
CA ARG A 717 11.05 -24.28 -2.88
C ARG A 717 11.03 -23.83 -1.43
N ASP A 718 11.00 -22.52 -1.20
CA ASP A 718 10.77 -21.93 0.13
C ASP A 718 10.17 -20.53 -0.01
N PHE A 719 8.89 -20.47 -0.39
CA PHE A 719 8.06 -19.29 -0.10
C PHE A 719 7.57 -19.33 1.35
N ALA A 720 8.51 -19.36 2.30
CA ALA A 720 8.24 -19.20 3.73
C ALA A 720 8.75 -17.82 4.17
N GLU A 721 7.87 -16.82 4.21
CA GLU A 721 8.18 -15.56 4.90
C GLU A 721 8.28 -15.85 6.41
N GLY A 722 9.50 -15.66 6.92
CA GLY A 722 9.81 -15.55 8.34
C GLY A 722 9.12 -14.33 8.95
N GLY A 723 8.77 -14.45 10.22
CA GLY A 723 8.13 -13.41 11.00
C GLY A 723 8.99 -12.15 11.10
N GLU A 724 8.34 -11.01 10.95
CA GLU A 724 8.89 -9.72 11.36
C GLU A 724 8.64 -9.57 12.87
N ASP A 725 9.47 -10.21 13.69
CA ASP A 725 9.74 -9.75 15.06
C ASP A 725 11.01 -8.90 15.00
N LEU A 726 10.83 -7.59 14.83
CA LEU A 726 11.90 -6.61 15.01
C LEU A 726 12.14 -6.38 16.51
N VAL A 727 12.76 -7.35 17.19
CA VAL A 727 13.42 -7.10 18.48
C VAL A 727 14.74 -6.38 18.18
N TYR A 728 14.73 -5.06 18.39
CA TYR A 728 15.89 -4.19 18.20
C TYR A 728 16.86 -4.33 19.37
N HIS A 729 18.00 -5.00 19.15
CA HIS A 729 19.16 -4.90 20.05
C HIS A 729 20.12 -3.80 19.55
N PRO A 730 20.34 -2.71 20.30
CA PRO A 730 21.33 -1.71 19.93
C PRO A 730 22.75 -2.27 20.10
N ARG A 731 23.54 -2.29 19.01
CA ARG A 731 25.00 -2.43 19.12
C ARG A 731 25.63 -1.06 19.41
N PRO A 732 26.59 -0.97 20.35
CA PRO A 732 27.22 0.29 20.70
C PRO A 732 28.12 0.80 19.57
N SER A 733 27.91 2.06 19.16
CA SER A 733 28.80 2.77 18.24
C SER A 733 30.08 3.18 18.97
N ARG A 734 31.23 2.86 18.36
CA ARG A 734 32.53 3.41 18.77
C ARG A 734 32.55 4.90 18.45
N SER A 735 32.58 5.73 19.50
CA SER A 735 32.79 7.18 19.41
C SER A 735 34.20 7.47 18.87
N ARG A 736 34.29 8.20 17.75
CA ARG A 736 35.45 9.05 17.46
C ARG A 736 35.02 10.49 17.74
N THR A 737 35.50 11.00 18.86
CA THR A 737 35.51 12.41 19.24
C THR A 737 36.29 13.23 18.22
N VAL A 738 35.64 14.23 17.64
CA VAL A 738 36.31 15.40 17.05
C VAL A 738 35.67 16.61 17.73
N ALA A 739 36.50 17.38 18.43
CA ALA A 739 36.13 18.61 19.13
C ALA A 739 35.80 19.74 18.13
N PRO A 740 34.96 20.72 18.50
CA PRO A 740 34.69 21.88 17.66
C PRO A 740 35.72 22.98 17.93
N GLU A 741 36.25 23.59 16.88
CA GLU A 741 36.82 24.94 16.93
C GLU A 741 35.90 25.89 16.16
N ILE A 742 35.36 26.83 16.95
CA ILE A 742 34.79 28.18 16.67
C ILE A 742 34.05 28.40 15.35
#